data_AF-A0A5N6J1U5-F1
#
_entry.id   AF-A0A5N6J1U5-F1
#
_cell.length_a   1.000
_cell.length_b   1.000
_cell.length_c   1.000
_cell.angle_alpha   90.00
_cell.angle_beta   90.00
_cell.angle_gamma   90.00
#
_symmetry.space_group_name_H-M   'P 1'
#
loop_
_entity.id
_entity.type
_entity.pdbx_description
1 polymer ?
#
loop_
_entity_poly.entity_id
_entity_poly.type
_entity_poly.pdbx_seq_one_letter_code
_entity_poly.pdbx_strand_id
1 'polypeptide(L)'
;MATEASIAEGILKRPLYVYDLPQELLATLSTKSEDDAINTPDNAVNTPERSEDTVQEHAVATSTSCALCNVSFLNVQEQRGHVRSDHHRYNLKAQLRGNPTLNEVEFNKAVGELDESISGSESSSEEDEDDGTQLTALLKRQAKISQTGEEEDAPSKKRTGKNPLFWLSSSLLPSNTSLGVYRALFSDAEQEEPMYLVDSLRKKQLAPINTPRNNGQTQGPSASSSPNVFLCMIGGGHFAAMIVSLAPEIHRKQGGVVERQARVIAHKTFHRYTTRRKQGGSQSASDAARGAAHSAGSSLRRYNEAALEKEIRELLSDWRKMIDDAQLLFVRATGSTNRRILFGQYDGQVLRQNDPRLRGFPFSTRRATQGELMRCFKELTRVKVSQIDEAALAAAETKQREETSKPSTPRPQQQKPKVSKEDEAAMLHTTQIQALIRRSKIPALMSYLSKNSIPSSFTFQPSDSQQNFRCPTALHLASNLNSPAMVSALLTKAEADPTAINGEGRTPFELAGDRATRDAFRVARHELGESKWNWDAAKVPSPISKADVDSRAERERKAAEEEEKNRRKAELHRLKMEDAAKEALQAKRSGGRALGSVEKTASEKREEEMRGMTPEMRMRLERERRARAAEERIKRMQGK
;
A
#
# COMPACT_ATOMS: atom_id res chain seq x y z
N MET A 1 -48.60 -14.96 -1.70
CA MET A 1 -47.55 -15.82 -1.11
C MET A 1 -46.74 -16.63 -2.13
N ALA A 2 -47.28 -17.67 -2.81
CA ALA A 2 -46.47 -18.48 -3.75
C ALA A 2 -46.05 -17.74 -5.05
N THR A 3 -46.85 -16.77 -5.50
CA THR A 3 -46.57 -15.95 -6.69
C THR A 3 -45.55 -14.83 -6.43
N GLU A 4 -45.58 -14.21 -5.25
CA GLU A 4 -44.67 -13.12 -4.85
C GLU A 4 -43.23 -13.63 -4.63
N ALA A 5 -43.07 -14.78 -3.98
CA ALA A 5 -41.76 -15.42 -3.80
C ALA A 5 -41.10 -15.79 -5.15
N SER A 6 -41.89 -16.26 -6.13
CA SER A 6 -41.39 -16.59 -7.47
C SER A 6 -40.93 -15.36 -8.26
N ILE A 7 -41.56 -14.19 -8.05
CA ILE A 7 -41.16 -12.93 -8.68
C ILE A 7 -39.89 -12.38 -8.03
N ALA A 8 -39.81 -12.41 -6.70
CA ALA A 8 -38.62 -12.01 -5.94
C ALA A 8 -37.37 -12.79 -6.37
N GLU A 9 -37.47 -14.12 -6.48
CA GLU A 9 -36.38 -14.97 -6.96
C GLU A 9 -36.00 -14.67 -8.43
N GLY A 10 -36.98 -14.34 -9.27
CA GLY A 10 -36.74 -13.95 -10.67
C GLY A 10 -35.93 -12.66 -10.80
N ILE A 11 -36.20 -11.67 -9.94
CA ILE A 11 -35.52 -10.37 -9.92
C ILE A 11 -34.07 -10.53 -9.41
N LEU A 12 -33.86 -11.31 -8.35
CA LEU A 12 -32.54 -11.48 -7.72
C LEU A 12 -31.60 -12.43 -8.49
N LYS A 13 -32.13 -13.27 -9.39
CA LYS A 13 -31.32 -14.16 -10.26
C LYS A 13 -30.38 -13.41 -11.20
N ARG A 14 -30.65 -12.14 -11.50
CA ARG A 14 -29.82 -11.30 -12.38
C ARG A 14 -29.11 -10.22 -11.58
N PRO A 15 -27.85 -9.87 -11.92
CA PRO A 15 -27.18 -8.76 -11.27
C PRO A 15 -27.92 -7.44 -11.57
N LEU A 16 -28.35 -6.76 -10.50
CA LEU A 16 -29.07 -5.49 -10.58
C LEU A 16 -28.08 -4.33 -10.79
N TYR A 17 -28.33 -3.53 -11.82
CA TYR A 17 -27.55 -2.35 -12.16
C TYR A 17 -28.29 -1.08 -11.72
N VAL A 18 -27.62 -0.20 -10.98
CA VAL A 18 -28.24 0.95 -10.28
C VAL A 18 -28.99 1.90 -11.23
N TYR A 19 -28.49 2.08 -12.46
CA TYR A 19 -29.08 3.00 -13.44
C TYR A 19 -30.05 2.32 -14.44
N ASP A 20 -30.31 1.02 -14.32
CA ASP A 20 -31.29 0.26 -15.12
C ASP A 20 -31.95 -0.82 -14.24
N LEU A 21 -32.68 -0.37 -13.23
CA LEU A 21 -33.44 -1.23 -12.32
C LEU A 21 -34.80 -1.61 -12.93
N PRO A 22 -35.32 -2.82 -12.65
CA PRO A 22 -36.67 -3.20 -13.07
C PRO A 22 -37.73 -2.24 -12.54
N GLN A 23 -38.69 -1.87 -13.40
CA GLN A 23 -39.75 -0.92 -13.05
C GLN A 23 -40.60 -1.38 -11.85
N GLU A 24 -40.84 -2.69 -11.76
CA GLU A 24 -41.54 -3.34 -10.64
C GLU A 24 -40.83 -3.09 -9.31
N LEU A 25 -39.50 -3.19 -9.30
CA LEU A 25 -38.68 -2.93 -8.12
C LEU A 25 -38.72 -1.44 -7.76
N LEU A 26 -38.51 -0.55 -8.75
CA LEU A 26 -38.49 0.91 -8.53
C LEU A 26 -39.79 1.46 -7.93
N ALA A 27 -40.94 0.89 -8.29
CA ALA A 27 -42.24 1.29 -7.78
C ALA A 27 -42.41 0.97 -6.28
N THR A 28 -41.72 -0.06 -5.79
CA THR A 28 -41.90 -0.61 -4.43
C THR A 28 -40.75 -0.31 -3.48
N LEU A 29 -39.69 0.35 -3.94
CA LEU A 29 -38.56 0.75 -3.10
C LEU A 29 -38.97 1.79 -2.04
N SER A 30 -38.54 1.57 -0.81
CA SER A 30 -38.62 2.49 0.31
C SER A 30 -37.29 2.57 1.08
N THR A 31 -37.11 3.63 1.85
CA THR A 31 -35.92 3.83 2.68
C THR A 31 -36.01 3.00 3.95
N LYS A 32 -34.91 2.31 4.32
CA LYS A 32 -34.79 1.68 5.64
C LYS A 32 -34.19 2.71 6.61
N SER A 33 -34.81 2.94 7.76
CA SER A 33 -34.34 3.94 8.74
C SER A 33 -32.91 3.60 9.20
N GLU A 34 -32.07 4.62 9.42
CA GLU A 34 -30.66 4.44 9.82
C GLU A 34 -30.53 3.75 11.20
N ASP A 35 -31.60 3.75 12.02
CA ASP A 35 -31.66 3.11 13.34
C ASP A 35 -31.78 1.57 13.30
N ASP A 36 -32.22 0.98 12.18
CA ASP A 36 -32.33 -0.49 12.00
C ASP A 36 -31.10 -1.11 11.30
N ALA A 37 -30.07 -0.31 11.03
CA ALA A 37 -28.85 -0.75 10.37
C ALA A 37 -27.87 -1.35 11.40
N ILE A 38 -28.15 -2.58 11.85
CA ILE A 38 -27.20 -3.39 12.61
C ILE A 38 -25.94 -3.61 11.76
N ASN A 39 -24.77 -3.31 12.33
CA ASN A 39 -23.46 -3.60 11.74
C ASN A 39 -23.33 -5.09 11.42
N THR A 40 -23.49 -5.48 10.16
CA THR A 40 -23.13 -6.83 9.71
C THR A 40 -21.61 -6.89 9.50
N PRO A 41 -20.87 -7.80 10.15
CA PRO A 41 -19.53 -8.15 9.72
C PRO A 41 -19.61 -8.87 8.37
N ASP A 42 -18.88 -8.35 7.37
CA ASP A 42 -18.68 -8.99 6.06
C ASP A 42 -18.11 -10.40 6.25
N ASN A 43 -18.94 -11.44 6.07
CA ASN A 43 -18.61 -12.73 5.45
C ASN A 43 -19.71 -13.77 5.76
N ALA A 44 -20.56 -14.11 4.78
CA ALA A 44 -21.00 -15.49 4.52
C ALA A 44 -21.99 -15.53 3.33
N VAL A 45 -21.54 -16.04 2.19
CA VAL A 45 -22.41 -16.77 1.26
C VAL A 45 -21.70 -18.09 1.01
N ASN A 46 -22.24 -19.17 1.56
CA ASN A 46 -21.91 -20.54 1.14
C ASN A 46 -23.21 -21.32 0.97
N THR A 47 -23.38 -21.88 -0.22
CA THR A 47 -24.38 -22.91 -0.57
C THR A 47 -23.67 -24.27 -0.50
N PRO A 48 -24.33 -25.35 -0.03
CA PRO A 48 -23.64 -26.50 0.58
C PRO A 48 -23.09 -27.51 -0.44
N GLU A 49 -21.93 -28.08 -0.09
CA GLU A 49 -21.29 -29.22 -0.76
C GLU A 49 -21.89 -30.57 -0.32
N ARG A 50 -21.69 -31.59 -1.15
CA ARG A 50 -21.87 -33.00 -0.79
C ARG A 50 -20.48 -33.66 -0.64
N SER A 51 -20.28 -34.13 0.59
CA SER A 51 -19.24 -34.96 1.23
C SER A 51 -18.44 -35.98 0.41
N GLU A 52 -17.17 -36.18 0.80
CA GLU A 52 -16.69 -37.39 1.52
C GLU A 52 -15.23 -37.21 2.07
N ASP A 53 -15.11 -37.30 3.41
CA ASP A 53 -14.09 -37.94 4.30
C ASP A 53 -12.65 -38.19 3.80
N THR A 54 -11.52 -38.05 4.52
CA THR A 54 -11.10 -37.90 5.94
C THR A 54 -9.62 -37.42 5.88
N VAL A 55 -9.05 -36.64 6.80
CA VAL A 55 -8.28 -37.04 8.01
C VAL A 55 -8.03 -35.77 8.86
N GLN A 56 -8.24 -35.88 10.17
CA GLN A 56 -8.02 -34.84 11.20
C GLN A 56 -6.55 -34.77 11.64
N GLU A 57 -6.04 -33.57 11.98
CA GLU A 57 -5.53 -33.23 13.34
C GLU A 57 -5.05 -31.74 13.45
N HIS A 58 -5.76 -31.00 14.31
CA HIS A 58 -5.41 -29.85 15.21
C HIS A 58 -4.56 -28.66 14.71
N ALA A 59 -5.11 -27.48 14.36
CA ALA A 59 -5.88 -26.44 15.09
C ALA A 59 -5.05 -25.47 15.98
N VAL A 60 -4.63 -24.33 15.41
CA VAL A 60 -4.15 -23.12 16.11
C VAL A 60 -5.09 -21.96 15.75
N ALA A 61 -5.52 -21.20 16.78
CA ALA A 61 -6.48 -20.11 16.70
C ALA A 61 -6.09 -18.98 15.72
N THR A 62 -7.01 -18.65 14.81
CA THR A 62 -6.89 -17.61 13.79
C THR A 62 -7.78 -16.40 14.15
N SER A 63 -7.31 -15.48 14.99
CA SER A 63 -7.95 -14.15 15.09
C SER A 63 -7.24 -13.18 14.15
N THR A 64 -7.90 -12.81 13.06
CA THR A 64 -7.40 -11.86 12.06
C THR A 64 -7.81 -10.43 12.39
N SER A 65 -7.90 -10.01 13.66
CA SER A 65 -8.28 -8.64 14.03
C SER A 65 -7.30 -8.00 15.02
N CYS A 66 -7.34 -6.68 15.13
CA CYS A 66 -6.53 -5.87 16.03
C CYS A 66 -7.47 -5.08 16.97
N ALA A 67 -7.51 -5.48 18.24
CA ALA A 67 -8.35 -4.84 19.26
C ALA A 67 -7.92 -3.40 19.60
N LEU A 68 -6.63 -3.07 19.43
CA LEU A 68 -6.09 -1.72 19.70
C LEU A 68 -6.63 -0.68 18.71
N CYS A 69 -6.80 -1.08 17.45
CA CYS A 69 -7.20 -0.19 16.37
C CYS A 69 -8.63 -0.45 15.89
N ASN A 70 -9.31 -1.46 16.47
CA ASN A 70 -10.62 -1.96 16.03
C ASN A 70 -10.68 -2.25 14.52
N VAL A 71 -9.67 -2.94 13.98
CA VAL A 71 -9.60 -3.30 12.55
C VAL A 71 -9.53 -4.82 12.38
N SER A 72 -10.33 -5.36 11.46
CA SER A 72 -10.35 -6.77 11.07
C SER A 72 -9.67 -6.97 9.72
N PHE A 73 -9.00 -8.11 9.53
CA PHE A 73 -8.19 -8.46 8.38
C PHE A 73 -8.67 -9.78 7.78
N LEU A 74 -8.42 -9.97 6.48
CA LEU A 74 -8.82 -11.19 5.78
C LEU A 74 -7.81 -12.33 5.97
N ASN A 75 -6.59 -11.99 6.36
CA ASN A 75 -5.52 -12.96 6.59
C ASN A 75 -4.50 -12.44 7.63
N VAL A 76 -3.71 -13.36 8.18
CA VAL A 76 -2.66 -13.08 9.17
C VAL A 76 -1.55 -12.17 8.59
N GLN A 77 -1.37 -12.15 7.27
CA GLN A 77 -0.35 -11.33 6.62
C GLN A 77 -0.72 -9.84 6.64
N GLU A 78 -1.99 -9.51 6.43
CA GLU A 78 -2.55 -8.16 6.57
C GLU A 78 -2.50 -7.68 8.02
N GLN A 79 -2.84 -8.55 8.98
CA GLN A 79 -2.72 -8.24 10.41
C GLN A 79 -1.26 -7.91 10.79
N ARG A 80 -0.30 -8.70 10.32
CA ARG A 80 1.14 -8.44 10.52
C ARG A 80 1.60 -7.15 9.83
N GLY A 81 0.97 -6.77 8.72
CA GLY A 81 1.19 -5.49 8.04
C GLY A 81 0.68 -4.32 8.88
N HIS A 82 -0.55 -4.42 9.40
CA HIS A 82 -1.18 -3.41 10.24
C HIS A 82 -0.41 -3.18 11.55
N VAL A 83 0.02 -4.22 12.25
CA VAL A 83 0.80 -4.09 13.52
C VAL A 83 2.13 -3.34 13.31
N ARG A 84 2.65 -3.32 12.07
CA ARG A 84 3.85 -2.55 11.68
C ARG A 84 3.54 -1.16 11.15
N SER A 85 2.27 -0.80 10.93
CA SER A 85 1.86 0.52 10.45
C SER A 85 2.08 1.60 11.51
N ASP A 86 2.23 2.85 11.07
CA ASP A 86 2.38 3.99 11.96
C ASP A 86 1.09 4.32 12.70
N HIS A 87 -0.07 3.99 12.12
CA HIS A 87 -1.38 4.06 12.79
C HIS A 87 -1.43 3.18 14.04
N HIS A 88 -1.01 1.92 13.91
CA HIS A 88 -0.96 1.00 15.05
C HIS A 88 0.05 1.44 16.10
N ARG A 89 1.24 1.90 15.68
CA ARG A 89 2.28 2.41 16.59
C ARG A 89 1.85 3.67 17.31
N TYR A 90 1.10 4.55 16.65
CA TYR A 90 0.52 5.75 17.22
C TYR A 90 -0.51 5.39 18.28
N ASN A 91 -1.50 4.56 17.95
CA ASN A 91 -2.54 4.13 18.90
C ASN A 91 -1.95 3.40 20.10
N LEU A 92 -0.89 2.60 19.89
CA LEU A 92 -0.18 1.92 20.97
C LEU A 92 0.46 2.94 21.92
N LYS A 93 1.12 3.97 21.38
CA LYS A 93 1.71 5.05 22.19
C LYS A 93 0.66 5.95 22.84
N ALA A 94 -0.47 6.19 22.18
CA ALA A 94 -1.58 6.99 22.70
C ALA A 94 -2.23 6.27 23.89
N GLN A 95 -2.56 4.97 23.74
CA GLN A 95 -3.14 4.16 24.81
C GLN A 95 -2.19 4.03 26.02
N LEU A 96 -0.89 3.81 25.78
CA LEU A 96 0.12 3.78 26.85
C LEU A 96 0.26 5.11 27.61
N ARG A 97 -0.19 6.22 27.03
CA ARG A 97 -0.20 7.56 27.64
C ARG A 97 -1.58 7.97 28.16
N GLY A 98 -2.58 7.09 28.09
CA GLY A 98 -3.95 7.38 28.50
C GLY A 98 -4.75 8.27 27.52
N ASN A 99 -4.23 8.50 26.31
CA ASN A 99 -4.89 9.29 25.28
C ASN A 99 -5.82 8.42 24.42
N PRO A 100 -6.91 9.00 23.86
CA PRO A 100 -7.82 8.25 22.99
C PRO A 100 -7.09 7.78 21.72
N THR A 101 -7.38 6.54 21.30
CA THR A 101 -6.89 5.99 20.04
C THR A 101 -7.64 6.60 18.86
N LEU A 102 -6.97 6.76 17.73
CA LEU A 102 -7.57 7.30 16.50
C LEU A 102 -7.90 6.16 15.54
N ASN A 103 -8.95 6.27 14.76
CA ASN A 103 -9.16 5.36 13.61
C ASN A 103 -8.22 5.76 12.43
N GLU A 104 -8.16 4.93 11.39
CA GLU A 104 -7.21 5.15 10.28
C GLU A 104 -7.46 6.48 9.55
N VAL A 105 -8.72 6.91 9.47
CA VAL A 105 -9.11 8.18 8.82
C VAL A 105 -8.68 9.38 9.66
N GLU A 106 -8.94 9.33 10.97
CA GLU A 106 -8.55 10.36 11.93
C GLU A 106 -7.03 10.48 12.06
N PHE A 107 -6.32 9.35 12.06
CA PHE A 107 -4.87 9.34 12.09
C PHE A 107 -4.26 10.01 10.85
N ASN A 108 -4.75 9.68 9.65
CA ASN A 108 -4.29 10.30 8.41
C ASN A 108 -4.61 11.80 8.37
N LYS A 109 -5.74 12.21 8.95
CA LYS A 109 -6.12 13.62 9.08
C LYS A 109 -5.19 14.36 10.05
N ALA A 110 -4.94 13.79 11.23
CA ALA A 110 -4.07 14.37 12.25
C ALA A 110 -2.62 14.52 11.75
N VAL A 111 -2.10 13.52 11.02
CA VAL A 111 -0.79 13.58 10.37
C VAL A 111 -0.73 14.71 9.34
N GLY A 112 -1.80 14.91 8.54
CA GLY A 112 -1.89 15.99 7.57
C GLY A 112 -1.90 17.38 8.21
N GLU A 113 -2.68 17.58 9.27
CA GLU A 113 -2.76 18.84 10.01
C GLU A 113 -1.44 19.21 10.72
N LEU A 114 -0.61 18.22 11.07
CA LEU A 114 0.69 18.47 11.70
C LEU A 114 1.73 18.98 10.71
N ASP A 115 1.70 18.47 9.48
CA ASP A 115 2.60 18.90 8.39
C ASP A 115 2.26 20.33 7.93
N GLU A 116 0.98 20.71 8.00
CA GLU A 116 0.51 22.08 7.70
C GLU A 116 0.94 23.09 8.78
N SER A 117 0.97 22.69 10.06
CA SER A 117 1.36 23.58 11.17
C SER A 117 2.87 23.74 11.36
N ILE A 118 3.69 22.79 10.88
CA ILE A 118 5.17 22.90 10.93
C ILE A 118 5.74 23.88 9.89
N SER A 119 4.97 24.22 8.85
CA SER A 119 5.40 25.16 7.81
C SER A 119 5.21 26.65 8.18
N GLY A 120 4.71 26.97 9.39
CA GLY A 120 4.42 28.33 9.84
C GLY A 120 5.11 28.68 11.16
N SER A 121 6.40 29.04 11.09
CA SER A 121 7.18 29.82 12.07
C SER A 121 7.45 29.23 13.47
N GLU A 122 8.69 28.78 13.71
CA GLU A 122 9.57 29.31 14.77
C GLU A 122 11.04 28.86 14.58
N SER A 123 11.95 29.72 15.00
CA SER A 123 13.40 29.71 14.77
C SER A 123 14.17 29.17 15.98
N SER A 124 15.27 28.47 15.71
CA SER A 124 16.44 28.18 16.57
C SER A 124 16.30 27.15 17.71
N SER A 125 16.83 25.94 17.49
CA SER A 125 17.97 25.35 18.22
C SER A 125 18.28 23.93 17.68
N GLU A 126 19.57 23.59 17.65
CA GLU A 126 20.13 22.31 17.16
C GLU A 126 19.72 21.13 18.05
N GLU A 127 19.47 19.94 17.46
CA GLU A 127 19.91 18.59 17.91
C GLU A 127 19.16 17.44 17.18
N ASP A 128 19.96 16.58 16.55
CA ASP A 128 19.86 15.16 16.16
C ASP A 128 18.56 14.45 15.66
N GLU A 129 18.79 13.66 14.60
CA GLU A 129 17.86 12.87 13.79
C GLU A 129 17.23 11.65 14.52
N ASP A 130 15.89 11.58 14.61
CA ASP A 130 15.15 10.31 14.77
C ASP A 130 13.75 10.41 14.12
N ASP A 131 13.32 9.37 13.41
CA ASP A 131 12.01 9.18 12.72
C ASP A 131 10.78 9.25 13.67
N GLY A 132 11.00 9.58 14.95
CA GLY A 132 9.99 9.70 15.99
C GLY A 132 9.32 11.07 16.12
N THR A 133 9.80 12.09 15.40
CA THR A 133 9.37 13.50 15.59
C THR A 133 7.90 13.73 15.24
N GLN A 134 7.40 13.26 14.10
CA GLN A 134 5.99 13.45 13.70
C GLN A 134 5.00 12.79 14.67
N LEU A 135 5.25 11.53 15.06
CA LEU A 135 4.42 10.80 16.03
C LEU A 135 4.49 11.43 17.43
N THR A 136 5.66 11.94 17.82
CA THR A 136 5.85 12.59 19.12
C THR A 136 5.23 13.99 19.15
N ALA A 137 5.25 14.70 18.02
CA ALA A 137 4.61 16.01 17.85
C ALA A 137 3.08 15.88 17.79
N LEU A 138 2.53 14.83 17.15
CA LEU A 138 1.11 14.44 17.23
C LEU A 138 0.68 14.18 18.68
N LEU A 139 1.47 13.40 19.42
CA LEU A 139 1.20 13.09 20.83
C LEU A 139 1.30 14.34 21.73
N LYS A 140 2.22 15.27 21.44
CA LYS A 140 2.33 16.56 22.15
C LYS A 140 1.15 17.49 21.85
N ARG A 141 0.69 17.56 20.60
CA ARG A 141 -0.48 18.37 20.20
C ARG A 141 -1.76 17.85 20.86
N GLN A 142 -1.96 16.54 20.91
CA GLN A 142 -3.11 15.94 21.57
C GLN A 142 -3.10 16.14 23.09
N ALA A 143 -1.92 16.08 23.73
CA ALA A 143 -1.78 16.42 25.14
C ALA A 143 -2.04 17.91 25.42
N LYS A 144 -1.70 18.81 24.48
CA LYS A 144 -1.95 20.26 24.61
C LYS A 144 -3.44 20.60 24.40
N ILE A 145 -4.12 19.94 23.46
CA ILE A 145 -5.57 20.06 23.23
C ILE A 145 -6.38 19.56 24.43
N SER A 146 -5.91 18.54 25.15
CA SER A 146 -6.56 18.08 26.39
C SER A 146 -6.37 19.00 27.60
N GLN A 147 -5.48 20.01 27.53
CA GLN A 147 -5.16 20.91 28.65
C GLN A 147 -5.69 22.35 28.50
N THR A 148 -6.13 22.75 27.30
CA THR A 148 -6.69 24.08 27.06
C THR A 148 -8.06 23.95 26.43
N GLY A 149 -9.09 24.28 27.19
CA GLY A 149 -10.45 24.40 26.69
C GLY A 149 -10.60 25.58 25.72
N GLU A 150 -11.32 25.29 24.63
CA GLU A 150 -12.12 26.17 23.78
C GLU A 150 -11.44 27.18 22.82
N GLU A 151 -11.93 27.08 21.57
CA GLU A 151 -12.08 28.07 20.49
C GLU A 151 -10.85 28.63 19.75
N GLU A 152 -10.63 28.14 18.52
CA GLU A 152 -10.44 29.01 17.35
C GLU A 152 -11.07 28.38 16.09
N ASP A 153 -11.71 29.26 15.32
CA ASP A 153 -12.69 29.03 14.26
C ASP A 153 -12.03 28.66 12.92
N ALA A 154 -12.45 27.53 12.34
CA ALA A 154 -12.15 27.16 10.95
C ALA A 154 -13.39 26.48 10.32
N PRO A 155 -13.84 26.93 9.13
CA PRO A 155 -15.14 26.52 8.60
C PRO A 155 -15.14 25.08 8.04
N SER A 156 -15.97 24.23 8.66
CA SER A 156 -16.89 23.19 8.11
C SER A 156 -16.52 22.48 6.80
N LYS A 157 -16.45 21.14 6.68
CA LYS A 157 -17.43 20.12 7.12
C LYS A 157 -16.73 18.83 7.59
N LYS A 158 -16.89 18.49 8.86
CA LYS A 158 -16.76 17.10 9.34
C LYS A 158 -17.96 16.32 8.80
N ARG A 159 -17.77 15.51 7.75
CA ARG A 159 -18.73 14.43 7.46
C ARG A 159 -18.46 13.32 8.47
N THR A 160 -19.33 13.24 9.47
CA THR A 160 -19.48 12.09 10.37
C THR A 160 -19.53 10.79 9.57
N GLY A 161 -18.92 9.73 10.10
CA GLY A 161 -18.75 8.43 9.43
C GLY A 161 -20.09 7.73 9.15
N LYS A 162 -20.80 8.19 8.11
CA LYS A 162 -21.98 7.51 7.57
C LYS A 162 -21.54 6.21 6.90
N ASN A 163 -22.34 5.14 7.05
CA ASN A 163 -22.12 3.88 6.35
C ASN A 163 -21.99 4.15 4.83
N PRO A 164 -20.96 3.61 4.14
CA PRO A 164 -20.74 3.86 2.71
C PRO A 164 -21.92 3.39 1.83
N LEU A 165 -22.72 2.45 2.33
CA LEU A 165 -23.94 1.97 1.68
C LEU A 165 -25.17 2.68 2.27
N PHE A 166 -26.14 2.88 1.39
CA PHE A 166 -27.50 3.26 1.71
C PHE A 166 -28.41 2.05 1.49
N TRP A 167 -29.14 1.66 2.52
CA TRP A 167 -29.99 0.47 2.50
C TRP A 167 -31.45 0.83 2.20
N LEU A 168 -32.01 0.04 1.29
CA LEU A 168 -33.37 0.14 0.77
C LEU A 168 -34.11 -1.16 1.05
N SER A 169 -35.41 -1.07 1.28
CA SER A 169 -36.32 -2.21 1.31
C SER A 169 -37.30 -2.12 0.14
N SER A 170 -37.93 -3.24 -0.21
CA SER A 170 -38.98 -3.30 -1.22
C SER A 170 -40.04 -4.26 -0.74
N SER A 171 -41.32 -3.93 -0.96
CA SER A 171 -42.43 -4.83 -0.64
C SER A 171 -42.48 -6.09 -1.51
N LEU A 172 -41.77 -6.11 -2.65
CA LEU A 172 -41.63 -7.30 -3.49
C LEU A 172 -40.59 -8.28 -2.97
N LEU A 173 -39.71 -7.83 -2.08
CA LEU A 173 -38.68 -8.66 -1.48
C LEU A 173 -39.11 -9.06 -0.07
N PRO A 174 -38.70 -10.24 0.41
CA PRO A 174 -38.92 -10.62 1.80
C PRO A 174 -38.37 -9.56 2.77
N SER A 175 -39.00 -9.38 3.93
CA SER A 175 -38.58 -8.39 4.95
C SER A 175 -37.13 -8.57 5.42
N ASN A 176 -36.63 -9.80 5.36
CA ASN A 176 -35.25 -10.14 5.66
C ASN A 176 -34.25 -9.68 4.57
N THR A 177 -34.69 -9.23 3.40
CA THR A 177 -33.82 -8.87 2.27
C THR A 177 -33.72 -7.35 2.13
N SER A 178 -32.50 -6.82 2.19
CA SER A 178 -32.19 -5.39 2.03
C SER A 178 -31.29 -5.15 0.81
N LEU A 179 -31.52 -4.05 0.11
CA LEU A 179 -30.77 -3.65 -1.08
C LEU A 179 -29.85 -2.47 -0.75
N GLY A 180 -28.55 -2.63 -0.99
CA GLY A 180 -27.53 -1.61 -0.70
C GLY A 180 -27.05 -0.89 -1.96
N VAL A 181 -27.02 0.44 -1.93
CA VAL A 181 -26.46 1.29 -3.00
C VAL A 181 -25.37 2.19 -2.40
N TYR A 182 -24.25 2.37 -3.09
CA TYR A 182 -23.19 3.26 -2.59
C TYR A 182 -23.64 4.71 -2.55
N ARG A 183 -23.47 5.37 -1.40
CA ARG A 183 -23.76 6.81 -1.22
C ARG A 183 -22.95 7.69 -2.16
N ALA A 184 -21.75 7.24 -2.54
CA ALA A 184 -20.85 7.97 -3.43
C ALA A 184 -21.42 8.19 -4.85
N LEU A 185 -22.50 7.49 -5.25
CA LEU A 185 -23.22 7.72 -6.50
C LEU A 185 -24.19 8.91 -6.47
N PHE A 186 -24.45 9.47 -5.28
CA PHE A 186 -25.32 10.62 -5.07
C PHE A 186 -24.50 11.89 -4.84
N SER A 187 -25.04 13.02 -5.29
CA SER A 187 -24.47 14.34 -5.03
C SER A 187 -24.50 14.68 -3.53
N ASP A 188 -23.74 15.67 -3.11
CA ASP A 188 -23.67 16.01 -1.69
C ASP A 188 -25.01 16.56 -1.16
N ALA A 189 -25.75 17.29 -1.98
CA ALA A 189 -27.11 17.75 -1.68
C ALA A 189 -28.09 16.57 -1.53
N GLU A 190 -28.02 15.58 -2.44
CA GLU A 190 -28.86 14.37 -2.35
C GLU A 190 -28.58 13.55 -1.08
N GLN A 191 -27.35 13.57 -0.58
CA GLN A 191 -26.95 12.85 0.65
C GLN A 191 -27.36 13.56 1.96
N GLU A 192 -27.65 14.86 1.90
CA GLU A 192 -28.12 15.64 3.04
C GLU A 192 -29.60 15.40 3.34
N GLU A 193 -30.37 14.89 2.36
CA GLU A 193 -31.80 14.56 2.51
C GLU A 193 -32.09 13.05 2.28
N PRO A 194 -31.78 12.18 3.27
CA PRO A 194 -31.96 10.72 3.17
C PRO A 194 -33.33 10.23 2.68
N MET A 195 -34.39 10.98 3.01
CA MET A 195 -35.77 10.61 2.68
C MET A 195 -36.06 10.66 1.17
N TYR A 196 -35.39 11.53 0.42
CA TYR A 196 -35.61 11.69 -1.03
C TYR A 196 -34.64 10.88 -1.90
N LEU A 197 -33.72 10.10 -1.31
CA LEU A 197 -32.76 9.31 -2.09
C LEU A 197 -33.43 8.30 -3.04
N VAL A 198 -34.58 7.73 -2.64
CA VAL A 198 -35.35 6.81 -3.50
C VAL A 198 -35.86 7.55 -4.73
N ASP A 199 -36.37 8.77 -4.58
CA ASP A 199 -36.84 9.56 -5.70
C ASP A 199 -35.67 10.01 -6.60
N SER A 200 -34.53 10.34 -6.02
CA SER A 200 -33.30 10.59 -6.77
C SER A 200 -32.85 9.34 -7.54
N LEU A 201 -32.96 8.15 -6.96
CA LEU A 201 -32.67 6.88 -7.64
C LEU A 201 -33.63 6.63 -8.82
N ARG A 202 -34.93 6.92 -8.64
CA ARG A 202 -35.94 6.85 -9.71
C ARG A 202 -35.64 7.83 -10.85
N LYS A 203 -35.19 9.05 -10.54
CA LYS A 203 -34.78 10.05 -11.54
C LYS A 203 -33.50 9.68 -12.29
N LYS A 204 -32.62 8.88 -11.70
CA LYS A 204 -31.35 8.44 -12.29
C LYS A 204 -31.48 7.21 -13.20
N GLN A 205 -32.68 6.69 -13.46
CA GLN A 205 -32.86 5.56 -14.37
C GLN A 205 -32.62 5.97 -15.82
N LEU A 206 -31.86 5.16 -16.56
CA LEU A 206 -31.41 5.45 -17.92
C LEU A 206 -31.86 4.35 -18.87
N ALA A 207 -32.33 4.76 -20.05
CA ALA A 207 -32.64 3.82 -21.12
C ALA A 207 -31.35 3.17 -21.65
N PRO A 208 -31.31 1.84 -21.80
CA PRO A 208 -30.16 1.16 -22.37
C PRO A 208 -29.87 1.57 -23.82
N ILE A 209 -28.60 1.63 -24.19
CA ILE A 209 -28.14 1.95 -25.55
C ILE A 209 -28.14 0.65 -26.37
N ASN A 210 -28.85 0.68 -27.50
CA ASN A 210 -28.82 -0.41 -28.49
C ASN A 210 -27.66 -0.19 -29.45
N THR A 211 -26.80 -1.20 -29.63
CA THR A 211 -25.78 -1.19 -30.67
C THR A 211 -26.45 -1.30 -32.05
N PRO A 212 -26.19 -0.38 -33.00
CA PRO A 212 -26.68 -0.56 -34.36
C PRO A 212 -25.99 -1.78 -34.96
N ARG A 213 -26.79 -2.71 -35.52
CA ARG A 213 -26.26 -3.74 -36.42
C ARG A 213 -25.62 -3.02 -37.61
N ASN A 214 -24.37 -3.35 -37.89
CA ASN A 214 -23.55 -2.74 -38.92
C ASN A 214 -24.12 -3.02 -40.33
N ASN A 215 -25.12 -2.24 -40.75
CA ASN A 215 -25.62 -2.21 -42.12
C ASN A 215 -25.45 -0.78 -42.66
N GLY A 216 -24.24 -0.48 -43.15
CA GLY A 216 -23.85 0.49 -44.19
C GLY A 216 -24.69 1.74 -44.53
N GLN A 217 -25.53 2.29 -43.66
CA GLN A 217 -26.22 3.56 -43.91
C GLN A 217 -25.79 4.62 -42.90
N THR A 218 -25.11 5.61 -43.44
CA THR A 218 -24.81 6.91 -42.84
C THR A 218 -26.10 7.69 -42.61
N GLN A 219 -26.51 7.88 -41.35
CA GLN A 219 -27.39 8.98 -40.97
C GLN A 219 -27.05 9.54 -39.57
N GLY A 220 -26.79 10.85 -39.53
CA GLY A 220 -27.42 11.82 -38.61
C GLY A 220 -26.98 11.86 -37.14
N PRO A 221 -26.69 13.05 -36.56
CA PRO A 221 -26.35 13.19 -35.16
C PRO A 221 -27.61 13.23 -34.30
N SER A 222 -27.72 12.35 -33.29
CA SER A 222 -28.26 12.65 -31.95
C SER A 222 -28.52 11.37 -31.14
N ALA A 223 -27.46 10.68 -30.72
CA ALA A 223 -27.55 10.01 -29.43
C ALA A 223 -27.46 11.12 -28.38
N SER A 224 -28.58 11.48 -27.75
CA SER A 224 -28.58 12.33 -26.55
C SER A 224 -27.41 11.92 -25.66
N SER A 225 -26.51 12.85 -25.34
CA SER A 225 -25.29 12.57 -24.58
C SER A 225 -25.65 11.83 -23.29
N SER A 226 -25.35 10.53 -23.23
CA SER A 226 -25.58 9.76 -22.01
C SER A 226 -24.70 10.32 -20.91
N PRO A 227 -25.18 10.39 -19.66
CA PRO A 227 -24.33 10.86 -18.58
C PRO A 227 -23.17 9.89 -18.36
N ASN A 228 -22.00 10.45 -18.08
CA ASN A 228 -20.75 9.71 -17.98
C ASN A 228 -20.07 9.97 -16.65
N VAL A 229 -19.20 9.04 -16.24
CA VAL A 229 -18.39 9.14 -15.04
C VAL A 229 -16.92 9.01 -15.42
N PHE A 230 -16.09 9.84 -14.81
CA PHE A 230 -14.64 9.76 -14.93
C PHE A 230 -14.07 8.96 -13.75
N LEU A 231 -13.22 7.97 -14.04
CA LEU A 231 -12.53 7.16 -13.06
C LEU A 231 -11.03 7.26 -13.28
N CYS A 232 -10.27 7.56 -12.23
CA CYS A 232 -8.82 7.74 -12.30
C CYS A 232 -8.11 7.12 -11.09
N MET A 233 -7.02 6.42 -11.36
CA MET A 233 -6.15 5.84 -10.35
C MET A 233 -4.69 6.12 -10.68
N ILE A 234 -3.94 6.61 -9.69
CA ILE A 234 -2.50 6.85 -9.78
C ILE A 234 -1.79 6.29 -8.54
N GLY A 235 -0.70 5.56 -8.75
CA GLY A 235 0.13 5.06 -7.66
C GLY A 235 1.25 4.11 -8.11
N GLY A 236 2.41 4.20 -7.46
CA GLY A 236 3.54 3.31 -7.70
C GLY A 236 4.09 3.32 -9.14
N GLY A 237 3.96 4.45 -9.84
CA GLY A 237 4.36 4.57 -11.26
C GLY A 237 3.34 4.00 -12.25
N HIS A 238 2.16 3.61 -11.78
CA HIS A 238 1.03 3.23 -12.61
C HIS A 238 -0.02 4.34 -12.62
N PHE A 239 -0.56 4.60 -13.79
CA PHE A 239 -1.71 5.48 -13.99
C PHE A 239 -2.74 4.75 -14.85
N ALA A 240 -4.01 4.87 -14.48
CA ALA A 240 -5.13 4.43 -15.30
C ALA A 240 -6.24 5.48 -15.18
N ALA A 241 -6.80 5.88 -16.32
CA ALA A 241 -7.99 6.72 -16.38
C ALA A 241 -8.98 6.18 -17.40
N MET A 242 -10.26 6.37 -17.13
CA MET A 242 -11.35 5.88 -17.96
C MET A 242 -12.58 6.79 -17.83
N ILE A 243 -13.27 7.00 -18.95
CA ILE A 243 -14.58 7.65 -19.00
C ILE A 243 -15.58 6.59 -19.45
N VAL A 244 -16.62 6.37 -18.65
CA VAL A 244 -17.62 5.33 -18.87
C VAL A 244 -19.00 5.96 -18.92
N SER A 245 -19.82 5.52 -19.88
CA SER A 245 -21.24 5.87 -19.91
C SER A 245 -22.01 5.13 -18.83
N LEU A 246 -22.89 5.84 -18.13
CA LEU A 246 -23.79 5.25 -17.14
C LEU A 246 -24.93 4.47 -17.79
N ALA A 247 -25.26 4.75 -19.06
CA ALA A 247 -26.27 3.99 -19.78
C ALA A 247 -25.67 2.64 -20.23
N PRO A 248 -26.30 1.50 -19.89
CA PRO A 248 -25.77 0.19 -20.24
C PRO A 248 -25.94 -0.08 -21.73
N GLU A 249 -25.00 -0.81 -22.32
CA GLU A 249 -25.04 -1.22 -23.72
C GLU A 249 -25.56 -2.65 -23.82
N ILE A 250 -26.61 -2.84 -24.62
CA ILE A 250 -27.26 -4.14 -24.82
C ILE A 250 -26.57 -4.87 -25.97
N HIS A 251 -26.00 -6.03 -25.67
CA HIS A 251 -25.47 -6.97 -26.64
C HIS A 251 -26.35 -8.23 -26.69
N ARG A 252 -26.90 -8.53 -27.88
CA ARG A 252 -27.69 -9.75 -28.12
C ARG A 252 -26.76 -10.85 -28.64
N LYS A 253 -26.49 -11.88 -27.83
CA LYS A 253 -25.72 -13.06 -28.26
C LYS A 253 -26.60 -14.04 -29.05
N GLN A 254 -25.98 -14.90 -29.86
CA GLN A 254 -26.65 -16.04 -30.50
C GLN A 254 -27.26 -16.92 -29.40
N GLY A 255 -28.59 -17.10 -29.43
CA GLY A 255 -29.36 -17.77 -28.36
C GLY A 255 -30.33 -16.87 -27.58
N GLY A 256 -30.45 -15.57 -27.93
CA GLY A 256 -31.47 -14.68 -27.34
C GLY A 256 -31.13 -14.14 -25.94
N VAL A 257 -29.96 -14.50 -25.39
CA VAL A 257 -29.47 -13.96 -24.11
C VAL A 257 -29.02 -12.51 -24.32
N VAL A 258 -29.70 -11.60 -23.61
CA VAL A 258 -29.38 -10.18 -23.58
C VAL A 258 -28.34 -9.92 -22.49
N GLU A 259 -27.13 -9.54 -22.90
CA GLU A 259 -26.06 -9.16 -21.98
C GLU A 259 -25.93 -7.63 -21.92
N ARG A 260 -25.98 -7.09 -20.70
CA ARG A 260 -25.73 -5.67 -20.43
C ARG A 260 -24.25 -5.48 -20.14
N GLN A 261 -23.60 -4.64 -20.91
CA GLN A 261 -22.18 -4.31 -20.73
C GLN A 261 -21.99 -2.81 -20.52
N ALA A 262 -20.94 -2.45 -19.77
CA ALA A 262 -20.58 -1.05 -19.55
C ALA A 262 -19.86 -0.49 -20.78
N ARG A 263 -20.34 0.64 -21.30
CA ARG A 263 -19.76 1.29 -22.48
C ARG A 263 -18.62 2.23 -22.09
N VAL A 264 -17.39 1.85 -22.43
CA VAL A 264 -16.19 2.68 -22.21
C VAL A 264 -16.05 3.68 -23.36
N ILE A 265 -16.13 4.97 -23.06
CA ILE A 265 -16.00 6.06 -24.05
C ILE A 265 -14.53 6.30 -24.38
N ALA A 266 -13.70 6.39 -23.34
CA ALA A 266 -12.26 6.55 -23.48
C ALA A 266 -11.54 5.85 -22.32
N HIS A 267 -10.37 5.27 -22.57
CA HIS A 267 -9.50 4.72 -21.53
C HIS A 267 -8.04 4.93 -21.90
N LYS A 268 -7.18 5.11 -20.90
CA LYS A 268 -5.73 5.19 -21.07
C LYS A 268 -5.03 4.67 -19.82
N THR A 269 -3.93 3.98 -20.02
CA THR A 269 -3.05 3.51 -18.94
C THR A 269 -1.61 3.85 -19.25
N PHE A 270 -0.88 4.36 -18.25
CA PHE A 270 0.56 4.60 -18.33
C PHE A 270 1.29 3.77 -17.28
N HIS A 271 2.49 3.34 -17.61
CA HIS A 271 3.40 2.77 -16.64
C HIS A 271 4.82 3.29 -16.85
N ARG A 272 5.40 3.86 -15.80
CA ARG A 272 6.81 4.23 -15.75
C ARG A 272 7.42 3.67 -14.46
N TYR A 273 8.65 3.18 -14.56
CA TYR A 273 9.39 2.68 -13.41
C TYR A 273 9.89 3.85 -12.56
N THR A 274 9.12 4.20 -11.52
CA THR A 274 9.40 5.32 -10.60
C THR A 274 9.87 4.87 -9.21
N THR A 275 9.67 3.60 -8.86
CA THR A 275 10.01 3.05 -7.53
C THR A 275 11.23 2.12 -7.58
N ARG A 276 11.89 1.91 -6.43
CA ARG A 276 13.03 0.99 -6.32
C ARG A 276 12.54 -0.44 -6.04
N ARG A 277 13.06 -1.43 -6.80
CA ARG A 277 12.74 -2.84 -6.59
C ARG A 277 13.09 -3.23 -5.14
N LYS A 278 12.16 -3.91 -4.44
CA LYS A 278 12.22 -4.37 -3.04
C LYS A 278 12.14 -3.32 -1.92
N GLN A 279 12.40 -2.04 -2.17
CA GLN A 279 12.33 -0.99 -1.14
C GLN A 279 10.96 -0.30 -1.07
N GLY A 280 10.19 -0.29 -2.17
CA GLY A 280 8.90 0.43 -2.23
C GLY A 280 9.07 1.96 -2.16
N GLY A 281 7.99 2.71 -2.44
CA GLY A 281 7.98 4.18 -2.38
C GLY A 281 8.48 4.89 -3.66
N SER A 282 7.98 6.10 -3.90
CA SER A 282 8.44 6.97 -5.00
C SER A 282 9.82 7.57 -4.69
N GLN A 283 10.59 7.91 -5.72
CA GLN A 283 11.90 8.55 -5.55
C GLN A 283 11.76 9.93 -4.91
N SER A 284 10.74 10.69 -5.32
CA SER A 284 10.40 11.98 -4.69
C SER A 284 10.21 11.90 -3.18
N ALA A 285 9.53 10.86 -2.68
CA ALA A 285 9.30 10.67 -1.25
C ALA A 285 10.59 10.27 -0.53
N SER A 286 11.42 9.46 -1.18
CA SER A 286 12.74 9.11 -0.64
C SER A 286 13.68 10.32 -0.59
N ASP A 287 13.65 11.19 -1.59
CA ASP A 287 14.49 12.39 -1.63
C ASP A 287 14.06 13.40 -0.57
N ALA A 288 12.74 13.53 -0.32
CA ALA A 288 12.21 14.38 0.74
C ALA A 288 12.56 13.86 2.15
N ALA A 289 12.55 12.54 2.35
CA ALA A 289 12.80 11.93 3.66
C ALA A 289 14.28 11.70 3.99
N ARG A 290 15.12 11.41 2.99
CA ARG A 290 16.53 10.98 3.18
C ARG A 290 17.55 11.84 2.42
N GLY A 291 17.10 12.96 1.85
CA GLY A 291 17.92 13.81 1.00
C GLY A 291 18.06 13.30 -0.44
N ALA A 292 18.34 14.24 -1.35
CA ALA A 292 18.41 13.97 -2.77
C ALA A 292 19.66 13.14 -3.13
N ALA A 293 19.48 11.84 -3.41
CA ALA A 293 20.58 10.99 -3.86
C ALA A 293 21.01 11.35 -5.30
N HIS A 294 22.32 11.43 -5.58
CA HIS A 294 22.87 11.82 -6.89
C HIS A 294 23.32 10.65 -7.79
N SER A 295 22.76 9.46 -7.60
CA SER A 295 23.08 8.28 -8.43
C SER A 295 22.39 8.32 -9.81
N ALA A 296 22.97 7.64 -10.81
CA ALA A 296 22.32 7.47 -12.12
C ALA A 296 20.92 6.83 -12.00
N GLY A 297 20.73 5.91 -11.04
CA GLY A 297 19.44 5.26 -10.79
C GLY A 297 18.38 6.17 -10.14
N SER A 298 18.78 7.12 -9.29
CA SER A 298 17.86 8.11 -8.71
C SER A 298 17.48 9.17 -9.74
N SER A 299 18.44 9.65 -10.55
CA SER A 299 18.18 10.58 -11.66
C SER A 299 17.21 9.99 -12.70
N LEU A 300 17.37 8.72 -13.07
CA LEU A 300 16.46 8.05 -14.01
C LEU A 300 15.02 7.95 -13.47
N ARG A 301 14.86 7.70 -12.17
CA ARG A 301 13.53 7.67 -11.54
C ARG A 301 12.89 9.05 -11.47
N ARG A 302 13.65 10.11 -11.14
CA ARG A 302 13.16 11.49 -11.20
C ARG A 302 12.69 11.87 -12.60
N TYR A 303 13.48 11.52 -13.62
CA TYR A 303 13.10 11.72 -15.02
C TYR A 303 11.81 10.96 -15.36
N ASN A 304 11.69 9.70 -14.93
CA ASN A 304 10.47 8.90 -15.15
C ASN A 304 9.25 9.46 -14.41
N GLU A 305 9.43 10.02 -13.20
CA GLU A 305 8.36 10.70 -12.45
C GLU A 305 7.91 11.98 -13.18
N ALA A 306 8.85 12.82 -13.62
CA ALA A 306 8.54 14.04 -14.37
C ALA A 306 7.89 13.74 -15.73
N ALA A 307 8.35 12.70 -16.43
CA ALA A 307 7.74 12.26 -17.68
C ALA A 307 6.33 11.70 -17.48
N LEU A 308 6.10 10.96 -16.38
CA LEU A 308 4.77 10.47 -16.01
C LEU A 308 3.83 11.64 -15.69
N GLU A 309 4.29 12.62 -14.93
CA GLU A 309 3.54 13.84 -14.63
C GLU A 309 3.13 14.58 -15.90
N LYS A 310 4.05 14.75 -16.85
CA LYS A 310 3.78 15.39 -18.13
C LYS A 310 2.73 14.63 -18.95
N GLU A 311 2.89 13.32 -19.13
CA GLU A 311 1.95 12.48 -19.88
C GLU A 311 0.54 12.50 -19.28
N ILE A 312 0.44 12.51 -17.94
CA ILE A 312 -0.85 12.58 -17.25
C ILE A 312 -1.52 13.94 -17.50
N ARG A 313 -0.78 15.04 -17.39
CA ARG A 313 -1.35 16.39 -17.59
C ARG A 313 -1.77 16.63 -19.03
N GLU A 314 -0.98 16.15 -20.00
CA GLU A 314 -1.35 16.17 -21.42
C GLU A 314 -2.66 15.40 -21.65
N LEU A 315 -2.77 14.16 -21.13
CA LEU A 315 -4.00 13.38 -21.24
C LEU A 315 -5.21 14.08 -20.61
N LEU A 316 -5.05 14.64 -19.41
CA LEU A 316 -6.14 15.35 -18.74
C LEU A 316 -6.60 16.57 -19.55
N SER A 317 -5.66 17.29 -20.16
CA SER A 317 -5.95 18.40 -21.06
C SER A 317 -6.72 17.95 -22.30
N ASP A 318 -6.28 16.86 -22.95
CA ASP A 318 -6.97 16.27 -24.11
C ASP A 318 -8.40 15.83 -23.75
N TRP A 319 -8.58 15.35 -22.52
CA TRP A 319 -9.88 14.87 -22.02
C TRP A 319 -10.70 15.94 -21.31
N ARG A 320 -10.25 17.20 -21.28
CA ARG A 320 -10.87 18.28 -20.52
C ARG A 320 -12.38 18.36 -20.74
N LYS A 321 -12.82 18.40 -22.01
CA LYS A 321 -14.25 18.46 -22.35
C LYS A 321 -15.03 17.27 -21.77
N MET A 322 -14.51 16.05 -21.91
CA MET A 322 -15.20 14.86 -21.43
C MET A 322 -15.20 14.75 -19.89
N ILE A 323 -14.18 15.30 -19.23
CA ILE A 323 -14.10 15.38 -17.76
C ILE A 323 -15.07 16.46 -17.25
N ASP A 324 -15.14 17.61 -17.92
CA ASP A 324 -16.06 18.69 -17.58
C ASP A 324 -17.53 18.25 -17.74
N ASP A 325 -17.83 17.44 -18.76
CA ASP A 325 -19.16 16.85 -19.00
C ASP A 325 -19.51 15.68 -18.04
N ALA A 326 -18.55 15.18 -17.26
CA ALA A 326 -18.78 14.04 -16.37
C ALA A 326 -19.61 14.43 -15.14
N GLN A 327 -20.55 13.56 -14.74
CA GLN A 327 -21.40 13.78 -13.56
C GLN A 327 -20.63 13.62 -12.25
N LEU A 328 -19.76 12.61 -12.18
CA LEU A 328 -18.97 12.27 -11.00
C LEU A 328 -17.52 11.96 -11.40
N LEU A 329 -16.60 12.30 -10.51
CA LEU A 329 -15.16 12.11 -10.69
C LEU A 329 -14.63 11.20 -9.58
N PHE A 330 -14.43 9.91 -9.86
CA PHE A 330 -13.85 8.98 -8.90
C PHE A 330 -12.33 8.95 -9.04
N VAL A 331 -11.61 9.47 -8.05
CA VAL A 331 -10.16 9.60 -8.12
C VAL A 331 -9.49 8.94 -6.91
N ARG A 332 -8.50 8.09 -7.19
CA ARG A 332 -7.59 7.53 -6.19
C ARG A 332 -6.16 7.96 -6.50
N ALA A 333 -5.56 8.72 -5.59
CA ALA A 333 -4.16 9.10 -5.67
C ALA A 333 -3.43 8.73 -4.37
N THR A 334 -2.52 7.75 -4.45
CA THR A 334 -1.77 7.28 -3.26
C THR A 334 -0.57 8.17 -2.98
N GLY A 335 -0.53 8.81 -1.81
CA GLY A 335 0.57 9.68 -1.39
C GLY A 335 0.50 11.10 -1.96
N SER A 336 1.18 12.02 -1.28
CA SER A 336 1.17 13.48 -1.57
C SER A 336 1.67 13.82 -2.97
N THR A 337 2.73 13.17 -3.44
CA THR A 337 3.28 13.41 -4.79
C THR A 337 2.23 13.16 -5.88
N ASN A 338 1.53 12.02 -5.82
CA ASN A 338 0.54 11.68 -6.84
C ASN A 338 -0.70 12.60 -6.75
N ARG A 339 -1.08 13.05 -5.54
CA ARG A 339 -2.12 14.07 -5.38
C ARG A 339 -1.71 15.40 -6.00
N ARG A 340 -0.46 15.83 -5.83
CA ARG A 340 0.09 17.05 -6.44
C ARG A 340 0.12 17.01 -7.97
N ILE A 341 0.36 15.84 -8.57
CA ILE A 341 0.30 15.68 -10.04
C ILE A 341 -1.10 16.03 -10.57
N LEU A 342 -2.16 15.59 -9.88
CA LEU A 342 -3.55 15.77 -10.30
C LEU A 342 -4.17 17.10 -9.85
N PHE A 343 -3.91 17.52 -8.61
CA PHE A 343 -4.60 18.66 -7.96
C PHE A 343 -3.67 19.83 -7.63
N GLY A 344 -2.37 19.72 -7.88
CA GLY A 344 -1.43 20.82 -7.68
C GLY A 344 -1.71 21.99 -8.61
N GLN A 345 -1.17 23.16 -8.27
CA GLN A 345 -1.25 24.34 -9.13
C GLN A 345 -0.31 24.15 -10.33
N TYR A 346 -0.86 24.10 -11.54
CA TYR A 346 -0.11 24.05 -12.79
C TYR A 346 -0.92 24.69 -13.92
N ASP A 347 -0.23 25.13 -14.98
CA ASP A 347 -0.86 25.75 -16.14
C ASP A 347 -1.80 24.76 -16.86
N GLY A 348 -3.04 25.18 -17.12
CA GLY A 348 -4.07 24.30 -17.69
C GLY A 348 -4.61 23.23 -16.73
N GLN A 349 -4.65 23.51 -15.41
CA GLN A 349 -5.23 22.60 -14.43
C GLN A 349 -6.68 22.20 -14.77
N VAL A 350 -6.91 20.88 -14.88
CA VAL A 350 -8.21 20.29 -15.24
C VAL A 350 -8.99 19.84 -14.01
N LEU A 351 -8.33 19.18 -13.05
CA LEU A 351 -8.97 18.68 -11.84
C LEU A 351 -8.72 19.62 -10.66
N ARG A 352 -9.80 20.00 -9.95
CA ARG A 352 -9.75 20.88 -8.78
C ARG A 352 -10.06 20.09 -7.51
N GLN A 353 -9.36 20.40 -6.43
CA GLN A 353 -9.58 19.71 -5.14
C GLN A 353 -10.95 20.01 -4.52
N ASN A 354 -11.50 21.21 -4.78
CA ASN A 354 -12.79 21.65 -4.28
C ASN A 354 -13.95 21.37 -5.27
N ASP A 355 -13.76 20.47 -6.25
CA ASP A 355 -14.85 20.09 -7.16
C ASP A 355 -15.89 19.24 -6.40
N PRO A 356 -17.16 19.67 -6.33
CA PRO A 356 -18.21 18.94 -5.61
C PRO A 356 -18.58 17.60 -6.24
N ARG A 357 -18.06 17.26 -7.43
CA ARG A 357 -18.22 15.96 -8.10
C ARG A 357 -17.12 14.97 -7.72
N LEU A 358 -16.06 15.42 -7.06
CA LEU A 358 -14.90 14.61 -6.72
C LEU A 358 -15.22 13.63 -5.59
N ARG A 359 -14.97 12.33 -5.81
CA ARG A 359 -15.25 11.25 -4.87
C ARG A 359 -14.05 10.30 -4.76
N GLY A 360 -13.85 9.73 -3.57
CA GLY A 360 -12.99 8.57 -3.37
C GLY A 360 -13.72 7.27 -3.67
N PHE A 361 -12.99 6.18 -3.87
CA PHE A 361 -13.59 4.84 -3.95
C PHE A 361 -13.96 4.36 -2.52
N PRO A 362 -15.22 3.98 -2.25
CA PRO A 362 -15.70 3.59 -0.92
C PRO A 362 -15.33 2.14 -0.54
N PHE A 363 -14.36 1.54 -1.22
CA PHE A 363 -13.89 0.18 -1.01
C PHE A 363 -12.42 0.05 -1.41
N SER A 364 -11.80 -1.07 -1.05
CA SER A 364 -10.40 -1.33 -1.35
C SER A 364 -10.16 -1.52 -2.87
N THR A 365 -9.09 -0.88 -3.34
CA THR A 365 -8.71 -0.84 -4.77
C THR A 365 -7.32 -1.42 -4.95
N ARG A 366 -7.10 -2.06 -6.10
CA ARG A 366 -5.84 -2.73 -6.46
C ARG A 366 -4.95 -1.79 -7.30
N ARG A 367 -3.94 -2.38 -7.96
CA ARG A 367 -3.02 -1.65 -8.85
C ARG A 367 -3.79 -0.94 -9.98
N ALA A 368 -3.42 0.31 -10.27
CA ALA A 368 -4.02 1.12 -11.33
C ALA A 368 -3.85 0.46 -12.70
N THR A 369 -4.93 -0.12 -13.20
CA THR A 369 -5.04 -0.77 -14.52
C THR A 369 -6.45 -0.54 -15.06
N GLN A 370 -6.65 -0.70 -16.37
CA GLN A 370 -8.00 -0.63 -16.96
C GLN A 370 -8.93 -1.69 -16.36
N GLY A 371 -8.45 -2.92 -16.17
CA GLY A 371 -9.22 -4.00 -15.56
C GLY A 371 -9.68 -3.65 -14.14
N GLU A 372 -8.83 -2.99 -13.36
CA GLU A 372 -9.20 -2.53 -12.02
C GLU A 372 -10.23 -1.39 -12.05
N LEU A 373 -10.11 -0.42 -12.96
CA LEU A 373 -11.12 0.62 -13.14
C LEU A 373 -12.49 0.02 -13.54
N MET A 374 -12.48 -0.98 -14.44
CA MET A 374 -13.70 -1.69 -14.83
C MET A 374 -14.30 -2.50 -13.67
N ARG A 375 -13.47 -3.14 -12.85
CA ARG A 375 -13.92 -3.82 -11.62
C ARG A 375 -14.58 -2.81 -10.67
N CYS A 376 -13.95 -1.66 -10.45
CA CYS A 376 -14.46 -0.63 -9.56
C CYS A 376 -15.76 -0.01 -10.09
N PHE A 377 -15.87 0.21 -11.40
CA PHE A 377 -17.11 0.68 -12.02
C PHE A 377 -18.25 -0.33 -11.80
N LYS A 378 -18.01 -1.62 -12.07
CA LYS A 378 -19.00 -2.69 -11.85
C LYS A 378 -19.39 -2.81 -10.38
N GLU A 379 -18.44 -2.65 -9.47
CA GLU A 379 -18.68 -2.71 -8.04
C GLU A 379 -19.52 -1.52 -7.55
N LEU A 380 -19.17 -0.30 -7.97
CA LEU A 380 -19.92 0.92 -7.62
C LEU A 380 -21.37 0.85 -8.11
N THR A 381 -21.59 0.37 -9.32
CA THR A 381 -22.89 0.42 -10.00
C THR A 381 -23.76 -0.82 -9.81
N ARG A 382 -23.28 -1.82 -9.05
CA ARG A 382 -24.05 -3.02 -8.71
C ARG A 382 -24.77 -2.82 -7.40
N VAL A 383 -26.08 -3.11 -7.39
CA VAL A 383 -26.85 -3.16 -6.14
C VAL A 383 -26.41 -4.35 -5.30
N LYS A 384 -26.11 -4.10 -4.02
CA LYS A 384 -25.78 -5.12 -3.03
C LYS A 384 -27.06 -5.72 -2.48
N VAL A 385 -27.08 -7.01 -2.22
CA VAL A 385 -28.22 -7.70 -1.62
C VAL A 385 -27.72 -8.28 -0.31
N SER A 386 -28.34 -7.89 0.81
CA SER A 386 -28.08 -8.43 2.13
C SER A 386 -29.33 -9.17 2.60
N GLN A 387 -29.15 -10.36 3.16
CA GLN A 387 -30.23 -11.12 3.80
C GLN A 387 -29.92 -11.21 5.29
N ILE A 388 -30.83 -10.66 6.09
CA ILE A 388 -30.73 -10.57 7.54
C ILE A 388 -31.67 -11.62 8.11
N ASP A 389 -31.12 -12.75 8.56
CA ASP A 389 -31.92 -13.74 9.27
C ASP A 389 -32.24 -13.23 10.69
N GLU A 390 -33.46 -12.71 10.87
CA GLU A 390 -33.97 -12.19 12.15
C GLU A 390 -33.90 -13.25 13.26
N ALA A 391 -34.02 -14.55 12.94
CA ALA A 391 -33.90 -15.61 13.91
C ALA A 391 -32.45 -15.83 14.38
N ALA A 392 -31.47 -15.64 13.49
CA ALA A 392 -30.05 -15.75 13.83
C ALA A 392 -29.56 -14.54 14.66
N LEU A 393 -30.06 -13.34 14.37
CA LEU A 393 -29.78 -12.14 15.17
C LEU A 393 -30.44 -12.22 16.55
N ALA A 394 -31.71 -12.63 16.62
CA ALA A 394 -32.39 -12.84 17.90
C ALA A 394 -31.71 -13.95 18.72
N ALA A 395 -31.23 -15.02 18.09
CA ALA A 395 -30.47 -16.05 18.78
C ALA A 395 -29.09 -15.56 19.27
N ALA A 396 -28.43 -14.66 18.53
CA ALA A 396 -27.17 -14.05 18.93
C ALA A 396 -27.35 -13.05 20.08
N GLU A 397 -28.41 -12.24 20.05
CA GLU A 397 -28.78 -11.33 21.12
C GLU A 397 -29.26 -12.08 22.37
N THR A 398 -30.03 -13.16 22.20
CA THR A 398 -30.45 -14.03 23.32
C THR A 398 -29.24 -14.71 23.95
N LYS A 399 -28.27 -15.19 23.16
CA LYS A 399 -26.98 -15.70 23.67
C LYS A 399 -26.19 -14.65 24.44
N GLN A 400 -26.10 -13.42 23.92
CA GLN A 400 -25.42 -12.31 24.63
C GLN A 400 -26.16 -11.90 25.93
N ARG A 401 -27.49 -11.96 25.97
CA ARG A 401 -28.30 -11.70 27.18
C ARG A 401 -28.23 -12.83 28.20
N GLU A 402 -28.12 -14.07 27.76
CA GLU A 402 -27.93 -15.24 28.62
C GLU A 402 -26.51 -15.32 29.21
N GLU A 403 -25.49 -14.84 28.48
CA GLU A 403 -24.11 -14.73 28.96
C GLU A 403 -23.92 -13.60 29.99
N THR A 404 -24.71 -12.54 29.92
CA THR A 404 -24.61 -11.37 30.83
C THR A 404 -25.45 -11.50 32.11
N SER A 405 -26.37 -12.47 32.20
CA SER A 405 -27.35 -12.56 33.29
C SER A 405 -27.17 -13.71 34.29
N LYS A 406 -26.10 -14.52 34.21
CA LYS A 406 -25.85 -15.59 35.20
C LYS A 406 -24.99 -15.12 36.38
N PRO A 407 -25.50 -15.15 37.63
CA PRO A 407 -24.67 -14.95 38.82
C PRO A 407 -23.84 -16.19 39.12
N SER A 408 -22.54 -15.98 39.35
CA SER A 408 -21.55 -17.03 39.52
C SER A 408 -21.64 -17.70 40.90
N THR A 409 -22.10 -18.96 40.91
CA THR A 409 -21.76 -19.93 41.97
C THR A 409 -20.97 -21.09 41.36
N PRO A 410 -19.94 -21.63 42.05
CA PRO A 410 -18.90 -22.40 41.40
C PRO A 410 -19.20 -23.90 41.37
N ARG A 411 -19.09 -24.52 40.19
CA ARG A 411 -18.83 -25.97 40.04
C ARG A 411 -17.45 -26.17 39.41
N PRO A 412 -16.74 -27.26 39.77
CA PRO A 412 -15.30 -27.37 39.64
C PRO A 412 -14.89 -27.58 38.17
N GLN A 413 -14.21 -26.59 37.61
CA GLN A 413 -13.39 -26.74 36.41
C GLN A 413 -11.93 -26.47 36.77
N GLN A 414 -11.08 -27.33 36.25
CA GLN A 414 -9.63 -27.32 36.43
C GLN A 414 -9.05 -25.92 36.18
N GLN A 415 -8.33 -25.42 37.17
CA GLN A 415 -7.68 -24.12 37.13
C GLN A 415 -6.60 -24.11 36.05
N LYS A 416 -6.76 -23.27 35.01
CA LYS A 416 -5.60 -22.67 34.37
C LYS A 416 -5.02 -21.63 35.36
N PRO A 417 -3.70 -21.67 35.64
CA PRO A 417 -3.10 -20.81 36.65
C PRO A 417 -3.25 -19.34 36.27
N LYS A 418 -3.64 -18.51 37.25
CA LYS A 418 -3.55 -17.05 37.16
C LYS A 418 -2.08 -16.69 36.95
N VAL A 419 -1.77 -16.10 35.81
CA VAL A 419 -0.44 -15.54 35.49
C VAL A 419 -0.09 -14.55 36.60
N SER A 420 1.05 -14.74 37.24
CA SER A 420 1.49 -13.91 38.36
C SER A 420 1.92 -12.53 37.86
N LYS A 421 1.92 -11.51 38.74
CA LYS A 421 2.43 -10.17 38.39
C LYS A 421 3.90 -10.20 37.91
N GLU A 422 4.66 -11.21 38.34
CA GLU A 422 6.04 -11.43 37.94
C GLU A 422 6.13 -11.93 36.49
N ASP A 423 5.21 -12.80 36.08
CA ASP A 423 5.12 -13.29 34.70
C ASP A 423 4.69 -12.18 33.72
N GLU A 424 3.80 -11.28 34.15
CA GLU A 424 3.42 -10.10 33.36
C GLU A 424 4.62 -9.16 33.12
N ALA A 425 5.42 -8.92 34.15
CA ALA A 425 6.65 -8.14 34.03
C ALA A 425 7.67 -8.84 33.10
N ALA A 426 7.83 -10.16 33.21
CA ALA A 426 8.72 -10.94 32.35
C ALA A 426 8.27 -10.90 30.87
N MET A 427 6.96 -10.95 30.59
CA MET A 427 6.43 -10.78 29.23
C MET A 427 6.71 -9.38 28.66
N LEU A 428 6.61 -8.35 29.50
CA LEU A 428 6.93 -6.98 29.12
C LEU A 428 8.43 -6.81 28.81
N HIS A 429 9.31 -7.32 29.67
CA HIS A 429 10.75 -7.31 29.45
C HIS A 429 11.15 -8.08 28.19
N THR A 430 10.54 -9.24 27.96
CA THR A 430 10.71 -10.03 26.74
C THR A 430 10.39 -9.19 25.50
N THR A 431 9.23 -8.54 25.48
CA THR A 431 8.80 -7.72 24.34
C THR A 431 9.77 -6.57 24.05
N GLN A 432 10.24 -5.88 25.09
CA GLN A 432 11.18 -4.75 24.96
C GLN A 432 12.56 -5.22 24.46
N ILE A 433 13.13 -6.25 25.08
CA ILE A 433 14.45 -6.79 24.70
C ILE A 433 14.43 -7.29 23.25
N GLN A 434 13.41 -8.06 22.86
CA GLN A 434 13.29 -8.56 21.49
C GLN A 434 13.17 -7.41 20.47
N ALA A 435 12.46 -6.33 20.81
CA ALA A 435 12.32 -5.17 19.94
C ALA A 435 13.66 -4.44 19.73
N LEU A 436 14.45 -4.27 20.79
CA LEU A 436 15.77 -3.62 20.73
C LEU A 436 16.77 -4.46 19.92
N ILE A 437 16.76 -5.78 20.08
CA ILE A 437 17.60 -6.71 19.31
C ILE A 437 17.24 -6.67 17.82
N ARG A 438 15.94 -6.76 17.47
CA ARG A 438 15.49 -6.71 16.06
C ARG A 438 15.82 -5.40 15.36
N ARG A 439 15.92 -4.29 16.11
CA ARG A 439 16.31 -2.96 15.60
C ARG A 439 17.81 -2.70 15.65
N SER A 440 18.62 -3.67 16.12
CA SER A 440 20.07 -3.53 16.30
C SER A 440 20.49 -2.32 17.17
N LYS A 441 19.65 -1.87 18.12
CA LYS A 441 19.95 -0.73 19.00
C LYS A 441 20.77 -1.18 20.24
N ILE A 442 22.06 -1.45 20.05
CA ILE A 442 22.96 -1.98 21.10
C ILE A 442 23.03 -1.08 22.35
N PRO A 443 23.26 0.25 22.27
CA PRO A 443 23.39 1.08 23.46
C PRO A 443 22.09 1.13 24.29
N ALA A 444 20.95 1.20 23.60
CA ALA A 444 19.64 1.19 24.24
C ALA A 444 19.35 -0.17 24.92
N LEU A 445 19.78 -1.28 24.32
CA LEU A 445 19.65 -2.60 24.95
C LEU A 445 20.48 -2.71 26.23
N MET A 446 21.74 -2.28 26.20
CA MET A 446 22.60 -2.31 27.38
C MET A 446 22.07 -1.43 28.51
N SER A 447 21.60 -0.21 28.18
CA SER A 447 20.96 0.68 29.14
C SER A 447 19.66 0.10 29.71
N TYR A 448 18.86 -0.59 28.88
CA TYR A 448 17.62 -1.21 29.33
C TYR A 448 17.87 -2.39 30.28
N LEU A 449 18.85 -3.25 29.97
CA LEU A 449 19.21 -4.39 30.81
C LEU A 449 19.74 -3.93 32.18
N SER A 450 20.61 -2.92 32.21
CA SER A 450 21.16 -2.39 33.46
C SER A 450 20.12 -1.63 34.28
N LYS A 451 19.29 -0.78 33.66
CA LYS A 451 18.27 0.03 34.35
C LYS A 451 17.19 -0.82 35.03
N ASN A 452 16.84 -1.96 34.44
CA ASN A 452 15.82 -2.86 34.97
C ASN A 452 16.42 -4.06 35.72
N SER A 453 17.74 -4.08 35.96
CA SER A 453 18.46 -5.17 36.63
C SER A 453 18.15 -6.56 36.06
N ILE A 454 18.03 -6.66 34.73
CA ILE A 454 17.67 -7.91 34.05
C ILE A 454 18.95 -8.74 33.83
N PRO A 455 19.00 -10.00 34.28
CA PRO A 455 20.17 -10.85 34.07
C PRO A 455 20.37 -11.17 32.59
N SER A 456 21.62 -11.37 32.17
CA SER A 456 21.95 -11.72 30.78
C SER A 456 21.45 -13.11 30.37
N SER A 457 21.18 -13.97 31.36
CA SER A 457 20.54 -15.29 31.23
C SER A 457 19.00 -15.23 31.21
N PHE A 458 18.41 -14.02 31.17
CA PHE A 458 16.95 -13.86 31.12
C PHE A 458 16.33 -14.64 29.97
N THR A 459 15.37 -15.50 30.31
CA THR A 459 14.63 -16.35 29.37
C THR A 459 13.33 -15.69 28.98
N PHE A 460 13.07 -15.61 27.67
CA PHE A 460 11.90 -14.98 27.11
C PHE A 460 10.61 -15.73 27.46
N GLN A 461 9.60 -14.97 27.87
CA GLN A 461 8.26 -15.47 28.20
C GLN A 461 7.21 -14.96 27.18
N PRO A 462 6.18 -15.77 26.89
CA PRO A 462 5.96 -17.13 27.40
C PRO A 462 6.84 -18.15 26.63
N SER A 463 7.34 -19.16 27.33
CA SER A 463 8.30 -20.15 26.78
C SER A 463 7.70 -21.09 25.73
N ASP A 464 6.38 -21.24 25.71
CA ASP A 464 5.59 -22.04 24.77
C ASP A 464 5.43 -21.37 23.38
N SER A 465 5.73 -20.07 23.27
CA SER A 465 5.76 -19.38 21.99
C SER A 465 6.81 -20.01 21.08
N GLN A 466 6.42 -20.37 19.85
CA GLN A 466 7.32 -20.98 18.85
C GLN A 466 8.63 -20.20 18.67
N GLN A 467 8.59 -18.88 18.79
CA GLN A 467 9.78 -18.04 18.72
C GLN A 467 10.68 -18.16 19.95
N ASN A 468 10.09 -18.15 21.15
CA ASN A 468 10.85 -18.23 22.40
C ASN A 468 11.37 -19.66 22.64
N PHE A 469 10.64 -20.69 22.18
CA PHE A 469 11.10 -22.07 22.17
C PHE A 469 12.40 -22.25 21.38
N ARG A 470 12.47 -21.64 20.18
CA ARG A 470 13.67 -21.68 19.33
C ARG A 470 14.74 -20.69 19.75
N CYS A 471 14.36 -19.54 20.27
CA CYS A 471 15.26 -18.45 20.65
C CYS A 471 14.94 -17.98 22.08
N PRO A 472 15.29 -18.75 23.12
CA PRO A 472 14.87 -18.46 24.49
C PRO A 472 15.60 -17.28 25.12
N THR A 473 16.80 -16.94 24.66
CA THR A 473 17.59 -15.83 25.22
C THR A 473 17.91 -14.77 24.19
N ALA A 474 18.33 -13.59 24.67
CA ALA A 474 18.79 -12.49 23.83
C ALA A 474 19.89 -12.93 22.84
N LEU A 475 20.82 -13.78 23.28
CA LEU A 475 21.93 -14.27 22.46
C LEU A 475 21.45 -15.23 21.36
N HIS A 476 20.50 -16.14 21.66
CA HIS A 476 19.88 -16.99 20.63
C HIS A 476 19.16 -16.17 19.57
N LEU A 477 18.40 -15.15 19.99
CA LEU A 477 17.67 -14.28 19.05
C LEU A 477 18.63 -13.46 18.18
N ALA A 478 19.67 -12.87 18.76
CA ALA A 478 20.69 -12.12 18.02
C ALA A 478 21.41 -13.00 16.98
N SER A 479 21.69 -14.26 17.35
CA SER A 479 22.34 -15.24 16.47
C SER A 479 21.44 -15.68 15.33
N ASN A 480 20.17 -15.99 15.61
CA ASN A 480 19.19 -16.36 14.59
C ASN A 480 18.87 -15.19 13.62
N LEU A 481 19.08 -13.95 14.04
CA LEU A 481 18.95 -12.76 13.19
C LEU A 481 20.22 -12.40 12.42
N ASN A 482 21.31 -13.17 12.58
CA ASN A 482 22.61 -12.95 11.93
C ASN A 482 23.14 -11.52 12.19
N SER A 483 23.11 -11.06 13.45
CA SER A 483 23.59 -9.73 13.84
C SER A 483 24.94 -9.81 14.58
N PRO A 484 26.09 -9.72 13.86
CA PRO A 484 27.41 -9.91 14.46
C PRO A 484 27.72 -8.87 15.54
N ALA A 485 27.36 -7.59 15.30
CA ALA A 485 27.60 -6.53 16.27
C ALA A 485 26.80 -6.72 17.57
N MET A 486 25.56 -7.21 17.47
CA MET A 486 24.72 -7.50 18.64
C MET A 486 25.26 -8.70 19.41
N VAL A 487 25.68 -9.76 18.71
CA VAL A 487 26.30 -10.94 19.32
C VAL A 487 27.58 -10.56 20.06
N SER A 488 28.49 -9.81 19.43
CA SER A 488 29.70 -9.33 20.10
C SER A 488 29.35 -8.52 21.36
N ALA A 489 28.40 -7.59 21.28
CA ALA A 489 28.01 -6.77 22.42
C ALA A 489 27.37 -7.59 23.56
N LEU A 490 26.51 -8.57 23.24
CA LEU A 490 25.90 -9.43 24.24
C LEU A 490 26.94 -10.32 24.94
N LEU A 491 27.93 -10.82 24.22
CA LEU A 491 28.99 -11.66 24.80
C LEU A 491 29.98 -10.87 25.65
N THR A 492 30.43 -9.70 25.18
CA THR A 492 31.51 -8.94 25.84
C THR A 492 31.01 -7.90 26.85
N LYS A 493 29.84 -7.30 26.63
CA LYS A 493 29.31 -6.22 27.49
C LYS A 493 28.19 -6.67 28.42
N ALA A 494 27.31 -7.56 27.94
CA ALA A 494 26.24 -8.11 28.77
C ALA A 494 26.63 -9.44 29.43
N GLU A 495 27.81 -10.00 29.14
CA GLU A 495 28.26 -11.31 29.64
C GLU A 495 27.20 -12.42 29.47
N ALA A 496 26.57 -12.47 28.29
CA ALA A 496 25.59 -13.50 27.97
C ALA A 496 26.26 -14.86 27.78
N ASP A 497 25.67 -15.91 28.35
CA ASP A 497 26.21 -17.27 28.29
C ASP A 497 26.05 -17.91 26.89
N PRO A 498 27.16 -18.24 26.18
CA PRO A 498 27.12 -18.89 24.88
C PRO A 498 26.85 -20.40 24.94
N THR A 499 26.89 -21.02 26.12
CA THR A 499 26.69 -22.47 26.31
C THR A 499 25.22 -22.86 26.51
N ALA A 500 24.34 -21.87 26.72
CA ALA A 500 22.90 -22.09 26.86
C ALA A 500 22.34 -22.81 25.63
N ILE A 501 21.45 -23.78 25.84
CA ILE A 501 20.77 -24.51 24.76
C ILE A 501 19.31 -24.08 24.65
N ASN A 502 18.78 -24.07 23.43
CA ASN A 502 17.35 -23.85 23.20
C ASN A 502 16.51 -25.12 23.37
N GLY A 503 15.18 -25.01 23.21
CA GLY A 503 14.26 -26.16 23.30
C GLY A 503 14.50 -27.26 22.24
N GLU A 504 15.32 -26.99 21.22
CA GLU A 504 15.74 -27.95 20.19
C GLU A 504 17.15 -28.52 20.46
N GLY A 505 17.77 -28.19 21.60
CA GLY A 505 19.12 -28.65 21.97
C GLY A 505 20.27 -27.96 21.22
N ARG A 506 20.02 -26.78 20.61
CA ARG A 506 21.01 -26.03 19.82
C ARG A 506 21.55 -24.83 20.59
N THR A 507 22.84 -24.55 20.45
CA THR A 507 23.49 -23.38 21.06
C THR A 507 23.27 -22.11 20.20
N PRO A 508 23.46 -20.89 20.74
CA PRO A 508 23.40 -19.66 19.97
C PRO A 508 24.32 -19.68 18.74
N PHE A 509 25.52 -20.24 18.86
CA PHE A 509 26.46 -20.36 17.75
C PHE A 509 25.93 -21.24 16.61
N GLU A 510 25.23 -22.33 16.93
CA GLU A 510 24.61 -23.21 15.93
C GLU A 510 23.42 -22.55 15.22
N LEU A 511 22.77 -21.56 15.83
CA LEU A 511 21.71 -20.79 15.20
C LEU A 511 22.22 -19.73 14.21
N ALA A 512 23.49 -19.33 14.30
CA ALA A 512 24.08 -18.35 13.40
C ALA A 512 24.25 -18.92 11.98
N GLY A 513 23.53 -18.34 11.01
CA GLY A 513 23.49 -18.81 9.63
C GLY A 513 24.55 -18.20 8.70
N ASP A 514 25.22 -17.14 9.11
CA ASP A 514 26.24 -16.44 8.31
C ASP A 514 27.63 -16.48 8.95
N ARG A 515 28.66 -16.30 8.11
CA ARG A 515 30.06 -16.35 8.54
C ARG A 515 30.41 -15.22 9.50
N ALA A 516 29.89 -14.01 9.29
CA ALA A 516 30.25 -12.85 10.11
C ALA A 516 29.77 -13.00 11.55
N THR A 517 28.54 -13.48 11.77
CA THR A 517 28.03 -13.77 13.13
C THR A 517 28.79 -14.92 13.78
N ARG A 518 29.17 -15.95 13.02
CA ARG A 518 30.00 -17.06 13.54
C ARG A 518 31.41 -16.58 13.94
N ASP A 519 32.02 -15.72 13.13
CA ASP A 519 33.31 -15.12 13.47
C ASP A 519 33.20 -14.19 14.68
N ALA A 520 32.04 -13.53 14.91
CA ALA A 520 31.81 -12.74 16.14
C ALA A 520 31.91 -13.59 17.43
N PHE A 521 31.43 -14.84 17.43
CA PHE A 521 31.62 -15.77 18.54
C PHE A 521 33.09 -16.16 18.73
N ARG A 522 33.82 -16.37 17.63
CA ARG A 522 35.26 -16.75 17.67
C ARG A 522 36.15 -15.60 18.10
N VAL A 523 35.78 -14.36 17.75
CA VAL A 523 36.40 -13.13 18.26
C VAL A 523 36.10 -12.98 19.74
N ALA A 524 34.84 -13.19 20.17
CA ALA A 524 34.52 -13.17 21.59
C ALA A 524 35.29 -14.24 22.39
N ARG A 525 35.49 -15.44 21.83
CA ARG A 525 36.36 -16.49 22.40
C ARG A 525 37.81 -16.02 22.55
N HIS A 526 38.33 -15.29 21.57
CA HIS A 526 39.67 -14.70 21.64
C HIS A 526 39.77 -13.60 22.71
N GLU A 527 38.79 -12.68 22.76
CA GLU A 527 38.79 -11.52 23.64
C GLU A 527 38.51 -11.87 25.12
N LEU A 528 37.58 -12.79 25.37
CA LEU A 528 37.20 -13.22 26.72
C LEU A 528 38.12 -14.30 27.29
N GLY A 529 38.94 -14.93 26.44
CA GLY A 529 39.83 -16.02 26.80
C GLY A 529 39.12 -17.38 26.93
N GLU A 530 39.91 -18.45 26.98
CA GLU A 530 39.39 -19.82 27.03
C GLU A 530 38.81 -20.23 28.38
N SER A 531 39.12 -19.49 29.46
CA SER A 531 38.69 -19.81 30.82
C SER A 531 37.30 -19.27 31.17
N LYS A 532 36.80 -18.25 30.47
CA LYS A 532 35.53 -17.57 30.81
C LYS A 532 34.30 -18.44 30.56
N TRP A 533 34.31 -19.21 29.47
CA TRP A 533 33.20 -20.08 29.07
C TRP A 533 33.73 -21.42 28.54
N ASN A 534 32.94 -22.48 28.67
CA ASN A 534 33.24 -23.74 28.00
C ASN A 534 32.88 -23.63 26.50
N TRP A 535 33.80 -23.08 25.72
CA TRP A 535 33.61 -22.81 24.30
C TRP A 535 33.36 -24.06 23.46
N ASP A 536 33.88 -25.21 23.90
CA ASP A 536 33.67 -26.49 23.22
C ASP A 536 32.23 -26.98 23.45
N ALA A 537 31.67 -26.77 24.65
CA ALA A 537 30.24 -27.01 24.92
C ALA A 537 29.32 -26.04 24.14
N ALA A 538 29.75 -24.78 23.95
CA ALA A 538 29.07 -23.82 23.08
C ALA A 538 29.20 -24.15 21.58
N LYS A 539 30.03 -25.15 21.22
CA LYS A 539 30.38 -25.56 19.85
C LYS A 539 31.04 -24.45 19.03
N VAL A 540 31.69 -23.48 19.68
CA VAL A 540 32.39 -22.38 19.01
C VAL A 540 33.80 -22.85 18.62
N PRO A 541 34.19 -22.82 17.33
CA PRO A 541 35.51 -23.24 16.86
C PRO A 541 36.65 -22.38 17.42
N SER A 542 37.89 -22.73 17.07
CA SER A 542 39.11 -22.06 17.51
C SER A 542 39.02 -20.52 17.38
N PRO A 543 39.56 -19.78 18.38
CA PRO A 543 39.50 -18.33 18.42
C PRO A 543 40.15 -17.69 17.20
N ILE A 544 39.68 -16.49 16.85
CA ILE A 544 40.30 -15.66 15.81
C ILE A 544 40.39 -14.22 16.33
N SER A 545 41.49 -13.53 16.04
CA SER A 545 41.63 -12.14 16.48
C SER A 545 40.70 -11.23 15.68
N LYS A 546 40.26 -10.12 16.30
CA LYS A 546 39.44 -9.10 15.62
C LYS A 546 40.17 -8.53 14.39
N ALA A 547 41.49 -8.33 14.50
CA ALA A 547 42.33 -7.83 13.43
C ALA A 547 42.37 -8.77 12.20
N ASP A 548 42.41 -10.08 12.40
CA ASP A 548 42.41 -11.06 11.30
C ASP A 548 41.08 -11.07 10.53
N VAL A 549 39.96 -10.94 11.26
CA VAL A 549 38.62 -10.86 10.65
C VAL A 549 38.50 -9.58 9.83
N ASP A 550 38.93 -8.44 10.39
CA ASP A 550 38.85 -7.14 9.71
C ASP A 550 39.78 -7.08 8.49
N SER A 551 41.00 -7.62 8.60
CA SER A 551 41.95 -7.76 7.48
C SER A 551 41.40 -8.63 6.34
N ARG A 552 40.74 -9.75 6.68
CA ARG A 552 40.07 -10.60 5.69
C ARG A 552 38.92 -9.86 5.01
N ALA A 553 38.06 -9.20 5.78
CA ALA A 553 36.93 -8.44 5.25
C ALA A 553 37.41 -7.32 4.30
N GLU A 554 38.51 -6.65 4.64
CA GLU A 554 39.15 -5.64 3.78
C GLU A 554 39.68 -6.26 2.48
N ARG A 555 40.34 -7.43 2.54
CA ARG A 555 40.83 -8.12 1.36
C ARG A 555 39.71 -8.59 0.44
N GLU A 556 38.62 -9.13 0.99
CA GLU A 556 37.43 -9.54 0.24
C GLU A 556 36.75 -8.32 -0.42
N ARG A 557 36.67 -7.18 0.27
CA ARG A 557 36.14 -5.92 -0.30
C ARG A 557 37.00 -5.43 -1.46
N LYS A 558 38.32 -5.36 -1.30
CA LYS A 558 39.25 -4.94 -2.36
C LYS A 558 39.20 -5.85 -3.58
N ALA A 559 39.13 -7.17 -3.37
CA ALA A 559 39.01 -8.13 -4.47
C ALA A 559 37.70 -7.93 -5.26
N ALA A 560 36.58 -7.71 -4.57
CA ALA A 560 35.29 -7.45 -5.22
C ALA A 560 35.29 -6.13 -6.01
N GLU A 561 35.91 -5.07 -5.49
CA GLU A 561 36.09 -3.80 -6.20
C GLU A 561 36.96 -3.94 -7.45
N GLU A 562 38.06 -4.71 -7.36
CA GLU A 562 38.95 -4.98 -8.48
C GLU A 562 38.26 -5.82 -9.56
N GLU A 563 37.50 -6.85 -9.18
CA GLU A 563 36.69 -7.65 -10.10
C GLU A 563 35.64 -6.80 -10.82
N GLU A 564 34.93 -5.91 -10.10
CA GLU A 564 33.99 -4.99 -10.72
C GLU A 564 34.68 -4.03 -11.69
N LYS A 565 35.85 -3.49 -11.32
CA LYS A 565 36.64 -2.61 -12.18
C LYS A 565 37.11 -3.34 -13.44
N ASN A 566 37.53 -4.59 -13.32
CA ASN A 566 37.92 -5.42 -14.45
C ASN A 566 36.73 -5.72 -15.36
N ARG A 567 35.55 -6.02 -14.80
CA ARG A 567 34.30 -6.18 -15.56
C ARG A 567 33.95 -4.92 -16.35
N ARG A 568 34.02 -3.74 -15.71
CA ARG A 568 33.77 -2.45 -16.38
C ARG A 568 34.78 -2.15 -17.48
N LYS A 569 36.07 -2.43 -17.26
CA LYS A 569 37.13 -2.26 -18.27
C LYS A 569 36.91 -3.18 -19.48
N ALA A 570 36.55 -4.45 -19.24
CA ALA A 570 36.26 -5.41 -20.31
C ALA A 570 35.05 -4.97 -21.15
N GLU A 571 33.98 -4.49 -20.51
CA GLU A 571 32.80 -3.97 -21.21
C GLU A 571 33.12 -2.71 -22.04
N LEU A 572 33.90 -1.77 -21.48
CA LEU A 572 34.38 -0.58 -22.21
C LEU A 572 35.27 -0.94 -23.40
N HIS A 573 36.14 -1.94 -23.26
CA HIS A 573 36.98 -2.41 -24.36
C HIS A 573 36.15 -3.04 -25.48
N ARG A 574 35.12 -3.82 -25.13
CA ARG A 574 34.19 -4.40 -26.10
C ARG A 574 33.46 -3.32 -26.90
N LEU A 575 32.94 -2.29 -26.22
CA LEU A 575 32.28 -1.16 -26.86
C LEU A 575 33.22 -0.39 -27.82
N LYS A 576 34.46 -0.14 -27.41
CA LYS A 576 35.46 0.50 -28.30
C LYS A 576 35.76 -0.33 -29.55
N MET A 577 35.85 -1.65 -29.44
CA MET A 577 36.05 -2.53 -30.60
C MET A 577 34.82 -2.54 -31.53
N GLU A 578 33.61 -2.55 -30.96
CA GLU A 578 32.36 -2.45 -31.74
C GLU A 578 32.25 -1.11 -32.49
N ASP A 579 32.65 0.00 -31.86
CA ASP A 579 32.63 1.32 -32.48
C ASP A 579 33.73 1.47 -33.55
N ALA A 580 34.95 1.00 -33.28
CA ALA A 580 36.02 0.99 -34.28
C ALA A 580 35.68 0.12 -35.50
N ALA A 581 34.98 -1.01 -35.30
CA ALA A 581 34.49 -1.85 -36.39
C ALA A 581 33.43 -1.13 -37.24
N LYS A 582 32.52 -0.36 -36.62
CA LYS A 582 31.53 0.46 -37.33
C LYS A 582 32.17 1.59 -38.11
N GLU A 583 33.16 2.27 -37.52
CA GLU A 583 33.92 3.34 -38.18
C GLU A 583 34.71 2.81 -39.39
N ALA A 584 35.38 1.66 -39.26
CA ALA A 584 36.07 1.02 -40.37
C ALA A 584 35.11 0.58 -41.51
N LEU A 585 33.89 0.17 -41.16
CA LEU A 585 32.85 -0.15 -42.15
C LEU A 585 32.34 1.11 -42.88
N GLN A 586 32.26 2.25 -42.19
CA GLN A 586 31.89 3.54 -42.79
C GLN A 586 33.01 4.09 -43.70
N ALA A 587 34.27 4.00 -43.30
CA ALA A 587 35.41 4.46 -44.10
C ALA A 587 35.57 3.68 -45.42
N LYS A 588 35.18 2.41 -45.47
CA LYS A 588 35.16 1.63 -46.73
C LYS A 588 34.06 2.06 -47.70
N ARG A 589 33.00 2.76 -47.24
CA ARG A 589 31.88 3.22 -48.08
C ARG A 589 32.13 4.60 -48.73
N SER A 590 33.15 5.35 -48.31
CA SER A 590 33.44 6.70 -48.82
C SER A 590 34.52 6.78 -49.92
N GLY A 591 35.02 5.65 -50.43
CA GLY A 591 36.12 5.59 -51.41
C GLY A 591 35.78 5.91 -52.88
N GLY A 592 34.63 6.48 -53.19
CA GLY A 592 34.23 6.86 -54.56
C GLY A 592 34.41 8.35 -54.84
N ARG A 593 35.43 8.71 -55.64
CA ARG A 593 35.70 10.06 -56.14
C ARG A 593 34.51 10.64 -56.91
N ALA A 594 34.09 11.86 -56.59
CA ALA A 594 33.47 12.78 -57.55
C ALA A 594 33.85 14.22 -57.20
N LEU A 595 34.46 14.89 -58.17
CA LEU A 595 34.80 16.31 -58.16
C LEU A 595 33.53 17.16 -58.12
N GLY A 596 33.59 18.25 -57.35
CA GLY A 596 32.62 19.34 -57.38
C GLY A 596 31.43 19.14 -56.44
N SER A 597 31.56 19.59 -55.19
CA SER A 597 30.38 19.85 -54.36
C SER A 597 30.53 21.19 -53.66
N VAL A 598 29.69 22.12 -54.09
CA VAL A 598 29.33 23.37 -53.40
C VAL A 598 29.19 23.10 -51.91
N GLU A 599 29.69 24.00 -51.06
CA GLU A 599 29.55 23.91 -49.60
C GLU A 599 28.07 23.77 -49.22
N LYS A 600 27.64 22.52 -49.01
CA LYS A 600 26.29 22.20 -48.54
C LYS A 600 26.08 22.83 -47.18
N THR A 601 24.93 23.47 -47.01
CA THR A 601 24.53 24.08 -45.75
C THR A 601 24.41 23.02 -44.65
N ALA A 602 24.57 23.43 -43.38
CA ALA A 602 24.47 22.52 -42.25
C ALA A 602 23.10 21.81 -42.15
N SER A 603 22.06 22.32 -42.83
CA SER A 603 20.76 21.67 -42.95
C SER A 603 20.78 20.53 -43.97
N GLU A 604 21.38 20.74 -45.13
CA GLU A 604 21.48 19.73 -46.19
C GLU A 604 22.34 18.54 -45.77
N LYS A 605 23.44 18.78 -45.03
CA LYS A 605 24.23 17.69 -44.42
C LYS A 605 23.42 16.86 -43.41
N ARG A 606 22.48 17.48 -42.67
CA ARG A 606 21.62 16.76 -41.71
C ARG A 606 20.58 15.91 -42.43
N GLU A 607 20.00 16.40 -43.52
CA GLU A 607 19.03 15.63 -44.30
C GLU A 607 19.69 14.46 -45.02
N GLU A 608 20.91 14.63 -45.52
CA GLU A 608 21.68 13.58 -46.18
C GLU A 608 22.10 12.48 -45.20
N GLU A 609 22.56 12.84 -43.99
CA GLU A 609 22.85 11.88 -42.92
C GLU A 609 21.61 11.10 -42.47
N MET A 610 20.43 11.74 -42.43
CA MET A 610 19.18 11.06 -42.07
C MET A 610 18.63 10.20 -43.21
N ARG A 611 18.99 10.46 -44.48
CA ARG A 611 18.47 9.73 -45.64
C ARG A 611 18.98 8.28 -45.63
N GLY A 612 18.06 7.33 -45.51
CA GLY A 612 18.35 5.88 -45.46
C GLY A 612 18.27 5.22 -44.07
N MET A 613 18.14 5.98 -42.98
CA MET A 613 17.89 5.40 -41.65
C MET A 613 16.40 5.11 -41.39
N THR A 614 16.10 4.07 -40.60
CA THR A 614 14.73 3.79 -40.15
C THR A 614 14.22 4.94 -39.25
N PRO A 615 12.89 5.18 -39.19
CA PRO A 615 12.33 6.29 -38.41
C PRO A 615 12.74 6.28 -36.92
N GLU A 616 12.89 5.08 -36.34
CA GLU A 616 13.29 4.89 -34.95
C GLU A 616 14.77 5.25 -34.70
N MET A 617 15.64 4.94 -35.67
CA MET A 617 17.07 5.26 -35.59
C MET A 617 17.34 6.76 -35.80
N ARG A 618 16.57 7.43 -36.67
CA ARG A 618 16.60 8.90 -36.81
C ARG A 618 16.20 9.59 -35.50
N MET A 619 15.13 9.11 -34.87
CA MET A 619 14.63 9.69 -33.62
C MET A 619 15.63 9.49 -32.46
N ARG A 620 16.36 8.37 -32.45
CA ARG A 620 17.44 8.12 -31.48
C ARG A 620 18.63 9.06 -31.70
N LEU A 621 19.05 9.28 -32.94
CA LEU A 621 20.18 10.14 -33.28
C LEU A 621 19.86 11.63 -33.02
N GLU A 622 18.62 12.07 -33.28
CA GLU A 622 18.15 13.39 -32.84
C GLU A 622 18.10 13.53 -31.32
N ARG A 623 17.68 12.47 -30.61
CA ARG A 623 17.62 12.47 -29.14
C ARG A 623 19.02 12.58 -28.52
N GLU A 624 19.99 11.89 -29.10
CA GLU A 624 21.39 11.95 -28.68
C GLU A 624 22.04 13.31 -28.98
N ARG A 625 21.74 13.91 -30.14
CA ARG A 625 22.18 15.28 -30.47
C ARG A 625 21.56 16.33 -29.54
N ARG A 626 20.26 16.22 -29.22
CA ARG A 626 19.60 17.12 -28.26
C ARG A 626 20.16 16.93 -26.85
N ALA A 627 20.53 15.71 -26.45
CA ALA A 627 21.20 15.43 -25.18
C ALA A 627 22.58 16.09 -25.10
N ARG A 628 23.44 15.96 -26.12
CA ARG A 628 24.75 16.66 -26.15
C ARG A 628 24.63 18.18 -26.13
N ALA A 629 23.69 18.73 -26.89
CA ALA A 629 23.45 20.18 -26.88
C ALA A 629 22.95 20.68 -25.51
N ALA A 630 22.18 19.85 -24.78
CA ALA A 630 21.76 20.16 -23.42
C ALA A 630 22.92 20.04 -22.42
N GLU A 631 23.76 19.01 -22.53
CA GLU A 631 24.98 18.85 -21.71
C GLU A 631 25.96 20.01 -21.92
N GLU A 632 26.15 20.48 -23.16
CA GLU A 632 27.05 21.59 -23.47
C GLU A 632 26.51 22.93 -22.96
N ARG A 633 25.18 23.13 -22.95
CA ARG A 633 24.53 24.28 -22.29
C ARG A 633 24.69 24.23 -20.78
N ILE A 634 24.53 23.06 -20.16
CA ILE A 634 24.72 22.87 -18.71
C ILE A 634 26.20 23.10 -18.34
N LYS A 635 27.14 22.63 -19.16
CA LYS A 635 28.58 22.83 -18.96
C LYS A 635 28.98 24.31 -19.07
N ARG A 636 28.35 25.09 -19.96
CA ARG A 636 28.52 26.55 -20.03
C ARG A 636 27.90 27.30 -18.85
N MET A 637 26.84 26.77 -18.25
CA MET A 637 26.19 27.36 -17.06
C MET A 637 26.94 27.04 -15.75
N GLN A 638 27.71 25.94 -15.70
CA GLN A 638 28.53 25.56 -14.55
C GLN A 638 29.94 26.17 -14.57
N GLY A 639 30.31 26.87 -15.64
CA GLY A 639 31.61 27.52 -15.81
C GLY A 639 31.62 29.04 -15.52
N LYS A 640 30.66 29.54 -14.72
CA LYS A 640 30.64 30.91 -14.21
C LYS A 640 30.55 30.93 -12.70
#